data_AF-A0A7R9VP56-F1
#
_entry.id   AF-A0A7R9VP56-F1
#
_cell.length_a   1.000
_cell.length_b   1.000
_cell.length_c   1.000
_cell.angle_alpha   90.00
_cell.angle_beta   90.00
_cell.angle_gamma   90.00
#
_symmetry.space_group_name_H-M   'P 1'
#
loop_
_entity.id
_entity.type
_entity.pdbx_description
1 polymer ?
#
loop_
_entity_poly.entity_id
_entity_poly.type
_entity_poly.pdbx_seq_one_letter_code
_entity_poly.pdbx_strand_id
1 'polypeptide(L)'
;MDEAIKNALELFDADTEGMAKKKERPLEKAALTGDPRSNAEEEEDAAEGGGIRGAAGGKKPEQQKDKEEKEKEAKKGTGVFGFIKSMVGKKKDDKAQIYEEVFAKEYDNCMVGAGLSGSVIAERYASVLGQTSLIVEKRDHIGGNCYDYVDDETGIRVSKYGAHLFHTKYDRVWEYVRKFSDWTKYEHKVLGKVEGKHVPIPVNIDTVNALFDLKIKDPDEMDRWLTKEQVKYPDRDPANSEEMALSRVGKRLYELIFKPYTYKQWAKYPAELGPEVTARIPVRNNFDGRYFGDPHQALPSKGYTAIFERMLESDKITTLLDTDYFDVKDRMKCKRLYFSGPIDAYFAHLGWDKLEYRSLNFERKVVKDTEYYQPASVVNHPQADTPFTRIVEYKHLLNQTSKDTILFIETSNDEGDPYYPVPNKKNKDLYKRYQEMAEKEEGKVTFVGRLANYKYFNMDEAIKNALELFDADTEGMAKKKERPLEKAALTGDPRSNAEEEEDAAEGGGIRGAAGGKKPEQQKDKEEKEKEAKKGTGVFGFIKSMVGKKKDDKAQIYEEVFAKEYDNCMVGAGLSGSVIAERYASVLGQTSLIVEKRDHIGGNCYDYVDDETGIRVSKYGAHLFHTKYDRVWEYVRKFSDWTKYEHKVLGKVEGKHVPIPVNIDTVNALFDLKIKDPDEMDRWLTKEQVKYPDRDPANSEEMALSRVGKRLYELIFKPYTYKQWAKYPAELGPEVTARIPVRNNFDGRYFGDPHQALPSKGYTAIFERMLESDKITTLLDTDYFDVKDRMKCKRLYFSGPIDAYFAHLGWDKLEYRSLNFERKVVKDTEYYQPASVVNHPQADTPFTRIVEYKHLLNQTSKDTILFIE
;
A
#
# COMPACT_ATOMS: atom_id res chain seq x y z
N MET A 1 15.34 -10.22 9.79
CA MET A 1 15.79 -9.27 10.84
C MET A 1 15.62 -7.86 10.33
N ASP A 2 16.23 -7.59 9.19
CA ASP A 2 16.01 -6.44 8.32
C ASP A 2 14.54 -6.01 8.15
N GLU A 3 13.61 -6.88 7.75
CA GLU A 3 12.21 -6.49 7.54
C GLU A 3 11.55 -5.99 8.84
N ALA A 4 11.89 -6.57 9.99
CA ALA A 4 11.38 -6.10 11.29
C ALA A 4 11.91 -4.69 11.63
N ILE A 5 13.18 -4.42 11.34
CA ILE A 5 13.80 -3.11 11.56
C ILE A 5 13.23 -2.09 10.57
N LYS A 6 13.13 -2.45 9.29
CA LYS A 6 12.54 -1.61 8.24
C LYS A 6 11.11 -1.21 8.62
N ASN A 7 10.26 -2.18 8.96
CA ASN A 7 8.87 -1.92 9.34
C ASN A 7 8.79 -1.03 10.59
N ALA A 8 9.69 -1.22 11.57
CA ALA A 8 9.75 -0.37 12.76
C ALA A 8 10.18 1.08 12.43
N LEU A 9 11.16 1.25 11.54
CA LEU A 9 11.61 2.55 11.06
C LEU A 9 10.55 3.26 10.20
N GLU A 10 9.81 2.53 9.38
CA GLU A 10 8.70 3.05 8.59
C GLU A 10 7.51 3.43 9.47
N LEU A 11 7.19 2.60 10.48
CA LEU A 11 6.16 2.92 11.46
C LEU A 11 6.50 4.20 12.24
N PHE A 12 7.77 4.34 12.67
CA PHE A 12 8.23 5.55 13.33
C PHE A 12 8.13 6.79 12.43
N ASP A 13 8.53 6.70 11.16
CA ASP A 13 8.41 7.83 10.23
C ASP A 13 6.95 8.23 10.05
N ALA A 14 6.06 7.27 9.81
CA ALA A 14 4.63 7.50 9.68
C ALA A 14 4.07 8.22 10.93
N ASP A 15 4.54 7.82 12.12
CA ASP A 15 4.14 8.49 13.35
C ASP A 15 4.75 9.89 13.53
N THR A 16 5.97 10.14 13.06
CA THR A 16 6.71 11.39 13.29
C THR A 16 6.47 12.46 12.23
N GLU A 17 6.20 12.10 10.98
CA GLU A 17 5.63 13.02 9.98
C GLU A 17 4.30 13.60 10.47
N GLY A 18 3.50 12.79 11.19
CA GLY A 18 2.33 13.25 11.91
C GLY A 18 2.61 14.20 13.08
N MET A 19 3.85 14.24 13.60
CA MET A 19 4.28 15.14 14.69
C MET A 19 5.03 16.40 14.21
N ALA A 20 5.83 16.33 13.14
CA ALA A 20 6.55 17.47 12.58
C ALA A 20 5.57 18.53 12.04
N LYS A 21 4.48 18.10 11.39
CA LYS A 21 3.37 18.97 10.93
C LYS A 21 2.64 19.70 12.09
N LYS A 22 2.91 19.34 13.35
CA LYS A 22 2.40 20.04 14.54
C LYS A 22 3.37 21.09 15.12
N LYS A 23 4.68 21.05 14.81
CA LYS A 23 5.72 21.90 15.45
C LYS A 23 6.10 23.16 14.65
N GLU A 24 5.90 23.20 13.33
CA GLU A 24 6.20 24.39 12.53
C GLU A 24 5.01 25.37 12.50
N ARG A 25 4.91 26.21 13.54
CA ARG A 25 4.22 27.51 13.45
C ARG A 25 5.00 28.53 14.27
N PRO A 26 5.84 29.37 13.65
CA PRO A 26 6.35 30.58 14.28
C PRO A 26 5.27 31.67 14.34
N LEU A 27 5.26 32.38 15.45
CA LEU A 27 4.50 33.60 15.71
C LEU A 27 5.12 34.77 14.94
N GLU A 28 4.31 35.49 14.16
CA GLU A 28 4.48 36.93 13.98
C GLU A 28 3.12 37.59 13.74
N LYS A 29 2.85 38.63 14.53
CA LYS A 29 1.65 39.46 14.49
C LYS A 29 2.09 40.90 14.26
N ALA A 30 1.32 41.58 13.41
CA ALA A 30 1.15 43.03 13.27
C ALA A 30 2.25 43.81 12.52
N ALA A 31 1.86 44.44 11.40
CA ALA A 31 1.47 45.85 11.39
C ALA A 31 1.03 46.35 9.99
N LEU A 32 0.01 47.23 10.00
CA LEU A 32 -0.15 48.44 9.17
C LEU A 32 -0.46 48.29 7.66
N THR A 33 -1.73 48.47 7.26
CA THR A 33 -2.33 49.71 6.68
C THR A 33 -1.90 50.03 5.25
N GLY A 34 -2.88 50.14 4.35
CA GLY A 34 -2.71 50.86 3.09
C GLY A 34 -3.63 50.39 1.97
N ASP A 35 -4.88 50.85 1.96
CA ASP A 35 -5.57 51.19 0.70
C ASP A 35 -5.18 52.66 0.40
N PRO A 36 -4.87 53.03 -0.86
CA PRO A 36 -5.93 53.61 -1.68
C PRO A 36 -5.86 53.22 -3.17
N ARG A 37 -7.01 52.79 -3.68
CA ARG A 37 -7.82 53.38 -4.78
C ARG A 37 -7.14 53.84 -6.08
N SER A 38 -7.91 53.54 -7.14
CA SER A 38 -8.18 54.34 -8.36
C SER A 38 -7.01 54.41 -9.36
N ASN A 39 -7.19 54.15 -10.66
CA ASN A 39 -8.16 54.66 -11.63
C ASN A 39 -8.17 53.72 -12.86
N ALA A 40 -9.32 53.46 -13.50
CA ALA A 40 -9.89 54.23 -14.63
C ALA A 40 -8.95 54.14 -15.86
N GLU A 41 -9.35 53.55 -16.99
CA GLU A 41 -10.17 54.10 -18.10
C GLU A 41 -9.77 53.19 -19.30
N GLU A 42 -10.53 52.84 -20.33
CA GLU A 42 -11.51 53.47 -21.23
C GLU A 42 -12.12 52.27 -22.02
N GLU A 43 -13.42 52.09 -22.20
CA GLU A 43 -14.34 52.79 -23.13
C GLU A 43 -13.86 52.88 -24.60
N GLU A 44 -14.56 52.17 -25.49
CA GLU A 44 -15.34 52.70 -26.63
C GLU A 44 -16.02 51.48 -27.31
N ASP A 45 -17.36 51.40 -27.38
CA ASP A 45 -18.26 52.08 -28.35
C ASP A 45 -17.99 51.68 -29.81
N ALA A 46 -18.96 51.45 -30.69
CA ALA A 46 -20.41 51.51 -30.63
C ALA A 46 -20.98 50.92 -31.95
N ALA A 47 -22.33 50.95 -32.03
CA ALA A 47 -23.15 51.11 -33.23
C ALA A 47 -23.36 49.85 -34.11
N GLU A 48 -24.53 49.56 -34.66
CA GLU A 48 -25.89 50.15 -34.79
C GLU A 48 -26.69 49.03 -35.52
N GLY A 49 -28.01 48.88 -35.55
CA GLY A 49 -29.15 49.69 -35.17
C GLY A 49 -30.43 49.08 -35.80
N GLY A 50 -31.61 49.51 -35.30
CA GLY A 50 -32.93 49.42 -35.96
C GLY A 50 -33.66 48.07 -35.93
N GLY A 51 -34.96 47.93 -35.66
CA GLY A 51 -36.05 48.89 -35.50
C GLY A 51 -37.41 48.24 -35.84
N ILE A 52 -38.20 47.92 -34.80
CA ILE A 52 -39.67 48.06 -34.59
C ILE A 52 -40.68 47.81 -35.73
N ARG A 53 -41.69 46.95 -35.44
CA ARG A 53 -43.19 47.06 -35.61
C ARG A 53 -43.76 45.63 -35.71
N GLY A 54 -44.86 45.18 -35.11
CA GLY A 54 -46.00 45.79 -34.41
C GLY A 54 -47.33 45.33 -35.04
N ALA A 55 -48.11 44.49 -34.33
CA ALA A 55 -49.60 44.42 -34.26
C ALA A 55 -50.36 43.13 -34.68
N ALA A 56 -51.05 42.57 -33.66
CA ALA A 56 -52.47 42.20 -33.56
C ALA A 56 -53.05 40.87 -34.13
N GLY A 57 -53.59 40.05 -33.20
CA GLY A 57 -55.02 39.66 -33.23
C GLY A 57 -55.38 38.15 -33.21
N GLY A 58 -56.02 37.67 -32.12
CA GLY A 58 -57.14 36.72 -32.24
C GLY A 58 -57.14 35.37 -31.47
N LYS A 59 -57.83 35.36 -30.31
CA LYS A 59 -58.68 34.29 -29.71
C LYS A 59 -58.10 32.90 -29.30
N LYS A 60 -58.14 32.66 -27.97
CA LYS A 60 -58.16 31.36 -27.23
C LYS A 60 -59.51 30.61 -27.46
N PRO A 61 -59.64 29.26 -27.28
CA PRO A 61 -59.83 28.66 -25.94
C PRO A 61 -59.34 27.19 -25.70
N GLU A 62 -59.14 26.88 -24.40
CA GLU A 62 -59.52 25.60 -23.75
C GLU A 62 -58.76 24.27 -23.97
N GLN A 63 -57.43 24.26 -24.14
CA GLN A 63 -56.63 23.02 -23.93
C GLN A 63 -55.35 23.22 -23.12
N GLN A 64 -55.31 24.24 -22.26
CA GLN A 64 -54.08 24.63 -21.55
C GLN A 64 -54.12 24.40 -20.03
N LYS A 65 -55.27 24.02 -19.45
CA LYS A 65 -55.36 23.70 -18.02
C LYS A 65 -55.03 22.24 -17.68
N ASP A 66 -55.37 21.29 -18.55
CA ASP A 66 -55.03 19.87 -18.32
C ASP A 66 -53.56 19.52 -18.63
N LYS A 67 -52.87 20.37 -19.40
CA LYS A 67 -51.44 20.24 -19.68
C LYS A 67 -50.58 20.83 -18.55
N GLU A 68 -51.02 21.93 -17.93
CA GLU A 68 -50.35 22.51 -16.77
C GLU A 68 -50.54 21.71 -15.47
N GLU A 69 -51.66 20.98 -15.31
CA GLU A 69 -51.80 20.04 -14.18
C GLU A 69 -51.02 18.74 -14.39
N LYS A 70 -50.93 18.21 -15.62
CA LYS A 70 -50.07 17.05 -15.93
C LYS A 70 -48.57 17.38 -15.94
N GLU A 71 -48.16 18.59 -16.31
CA GLU A 71 -46.77 19.07 -16.11
C GLU A 71 -46.44 19.35 -14.64
N LYS A 72 -47.43 19.68 -13.80
CA LYS A 72 -47.26 19.80 -12.34
C LYS A 72 -47.21 18.44 -11.63
N GLU A 73 -47.85 17.41 -12.17
CA GLU A 73 -47.73 16.04 -11.65
C GLU A 73 -46.50 15.29 -12.17
N ALA A 74 -45.99 15.59 -13.37
CA ALA A 74 -44.75 14.99 -13.90
C ALA A 74 -43.45 15.50 -13.23
N LYS A 75 -43.49 16.62 -12.50
CA LYS A 75 -42.36 17.13 -11.69
C LYS A 75 -42.28 16.54 -10.27
N LYS A 76 -43.09 15.55 -9.93
CA LYS A 76 -43.05 14.85 -8.62
C LYS A 76 -42.18 13.57 -8.60
N GLY A 77 -41.35 13.35 -9.61
CA GLY A 77 -40.50 12.16 -9.73
C GLY A 77 -39.07 12.26 -9.17
N THR A 78 -38.59 13.44 -8.80
CA THR A 78 -37.31 13.62 -8.09
C THR A 78 -37.61 14.26 -6.75
N GLY A 79 -37.84 13.44 -5.73
CA GLY A 79 -37.84 13.91 -4.35
C GLY A 79 -36.44 14.42 -4.02
N VAL A 80 -36.14 15.67 -4.36
CA VAL A 80 -34.91 16.34 -3.94
C VAL A 80 -35.00 16.44 -2.43
N PHE A 81 -34.36 15.49 -1.75
CA PHE A 81 -34.15 15.49 -0.31
C PHE A 81 -33.69 16.88 0.13
N GLY A 82 -34.20 17.40 1.25
CA GLY A 82 -34.00 18.80 1.69
C GLY A 82 -32.53 19.26 1.86
N PHE A 83 -31.57 18.38 1.64
CA PHE A 83 -30.13 18.56 1.83
C PHE A 83 -29.31 18.68 0.53
N ILE A 84 -29.87 18.30 -0.63
CA ILE A 84 -29.28 18.58 -1.95
C ILE A 84 -29.97 19.82 -2.53
N LYS A 85 -29.23 20.91 -2.67
CA LYS A 85 -29.74 22.18 -3.18
C LYS A 85 -29.19 22.41 -4.59
N SER A 86 -30.08 22.37 -5.59
CA SER A 86 -29.74 22.72 -6.98
C SER A 86 -30.10 24.17 -7.28
N MET A 87 -29.21 24.88 -7.97
CA MET A 87 -29.45 26.23 -8.47
C MET A 87 -30.15 26.25 -9.83
N VAL A 88 -30.28 25.11 -10.52
CA VAL A 88 -30.89 25.07 -11.85
C VAL A 88 -32.37 25.46 -11.77
N GLY A 89 -32.79 26.39 -12.64
CA GLY A 89 -34.18 26.84 -12.75
C GLY A 89 -34.68 27.73 -11.60
N LYS A 90 -33.83 28.12 -10.64
CA LYS A 90 -34.18 29.01 -9.52
C LYS A 90 -34.08 30.48 -9.93
N LYS A 91 -34.98 31.33 -9.41
CA LYS A 91 -34.91 32.79 -9.60
C LYS A 91 -33.68 33.36 -8.88
N LYS A 92 -33.21 34.53 -9.31
CA LYS A 92 -32.04 35.21 -8.73
C LYS A 92 -32.13 35.36 -7.21
N ASP A 93 -33.30 35.77 -6.71
CA ASP A 93 -33.54 35.97 -5.27
C ASP A 93 -33.51 34.64 -4.50
N ASP A 94 -34.08 33.57 -5.07
CA ASP A 94 -34.04 32.22 -4.47
C ASP A 94 -32.61 31.68 -4.40
N LYS A 95 -31.80 31.88 -5.46
CA LYS A 95 -30.37 31.49 -5.47
C LYS A 95 -29.58 32.26 -4.41
N ALA A 96 -29.82 33.57 -4.30
CA ALA A 96 -29.18 34.40 -3.29
C ALA A 96 -29.54 33.92 -1.88
N GLN A 97 -30.82 33.62 -1.62
CA GLN A 97 -31.27 33.08 -0.34
C GLN A 97 -30.62 31.74 -0.01
N ILE A 98 -30.51 30.81 -0.97
CA ILE A 98 -29.84 29.52 -0.76
C ILE A 98 -28.36 29.73 -0.42
N TYR A 99 -27.66 30.61 -1.15
CA TYR A 99 -26.27 30.91 -0.87
C TYR A 99 -26.07 31.54 0.51
N GLU A 100 -26.92 32.49 0.91
CA GLU A 100 -26.88 33.06 2.26
C GLU A 100 -27.10 31.98 3.33
N GLU A 101 -28.07 31.08 3.14
CA GLU A 101 -28.35 30.02 4.11
C GLU A 101 -27.20 28.99 4.21
N VAL A 102 -26.57 28.64 3.09
CA VAL A 102 -25.47 27.67 3.04
C VAL A 102 -24.18 28.28 3.59
N PHE A 103 -23.77 29.45 3.10
CA PHE A 103 -22.48 30.07 3.46
C PHE A 103 -22.51 30.84 4.80
N ALA A 104 -23.69 31.02 5.42
CA ALA A 104 -23.77 31.48 6.81
C ALA A 104 -23.28 30.42 7.81
N LYS A 105 -23.29 29.14 7.45
CA LYS A 105 -22.89 28.02 8.31
C LYS A 105 -21.39 27.77 8.21
N GLU A 106 -20.79 27.33 9.31
CA GLU A 106 -19.43 26.74 9.32
C GLU A 106 -19.55 25.22 9.27
N TYR A 107 -18.80 24.58 8.37
CA TYR A 107 -18.78 23.14 8.18
C TYR A 107 -17.49 22.52 8.74
N ASP A 108 -17.54 21.28 9.22
CA ASP A 108 -16.31 20.57 9.59
C ASP A 108 -15.46 20.24 8.35
N ASN A 109 -16.12 19.86 7.26
CA ASN A 109 -15.48 19.44 6.01
C ASN A 109 -16.11 20.15 4.80
N CYS A 110 -15.30 20.55 3.83
CA CYS A 110 -15.76 20.94 2.51
C CYS A 110 -15.20 19.99 1.46
N MET A 111 -15.99 19.65 0.45
CA MET A 111 -15.59 18.83 -0.68
C MET A 111 -15.86 19.59 -1.97
N VAL A 112 -14.87 19.64 -2.85
CA VAL A 112 -15.01 20.14 -4.22
C VAL A 112 -15.18 18.94 -5.14
N GLY A 113 -16.39 18.77 -5.65
CA GLY A 113 -16.83 17.66 -6.50
C GLY A 113 -17.72 16.66 -5.75
N ALA A 114 -18.87 16.36 -6.32
CA ALA A 114 -19.83 15.34 -5.85
C ALA A 114 -19.65 13.98 -6.55
N GLY A 115 -18.43 13.68 -7.01
CA GLY A 115 -18.04 12.36 -7.49
C GLY A 115 -17.80 11.36 -6.36
N LEU A 116 -17.26 10.18 -6.69
CA LEU A 116 -16.98 9.11 -5.72
C LEU A 116 -16.12 9.60 -4.56
N SER A 117 -14.99 10.26 -4.83
CA SER A 117 -14.06 10.69 -3.77
C SER A 117 -14.70 11.65 -2.77
N GLY A 118 -15.33 12.74 -3.24
CA GLY A 118 -16.00 13.69 -2.35
C GLY A 118 -17.17 13.08 -1.59
N SER A 119 -17.99 12.27 -2.28
CA SER A 119 -19.19 11.68 -1.67
C SER A 119 -18.85 10.62 -0.62
N VAL A 120 -17.84 9.77 -0.87
CA VAL A 120 -17.38 8.78 0.12
C VAL A 120 -16.86 9.49 1.36
N ILE A 121 -15.98 10.48 1.20
CA ILE A 121 -15.39 11.20 2.36
C ILE A 121 -16.50 11.88 3.17
N ALA A 122 -17.44 12.56 2.53
CA ALA A 122 -18.55 13.23 3.19
C ALA A 122 -19.43 12.25 3.96
N GLU A 123 -19.78 11.12 3.32
CA GLU A 123 -20.56 10.05 3.96
C GLU A 123 -19.82 9.47 5.18
N ARG A 124 -18.52 9.16 5.08
CA ARG A 124 -17.76 8.62 6.21
C ARG A 124 -17.69 9.60 7.39
N TYR A 125 -17.43 10.88 7.13
CA TYR A 125 -17.41 11.89 8.19
C TYR A 125 -18.75 12.07 8.87
N ALA A 126 -19.84 12.06 8.09
CA ALA A 126 -21.19 12.15 8.63
C ALA A 126 -21.56 10.90 9.45
N SER A 127 -21.37 9.69 8.89
CA SER A 127 -21.86 8.45 9.49
C SER A 127 -21.02 7.94 10.65
N VAL A 128 -19.70 8.19 10.64
CA VAL A 128 -18.78 7.68 11.68
C VAL A 128 -18.53 8.72 12.76
N LEU A 129 -18.36 9.99 12.38
CA LEU A 129 -17.96 11.06 13.31
C LEU A 129 -19.06 12.08 13.58
N GLY A 130 -20.21 12.01 12.90
CA GLY A 130 -21.30 12.97 13.06
C GLY A 130 -20.96 14.39 12.59
N GLN A 131 -19.92 14.54 11.77
CA GLN A 131 -19.41 15.83 11.34
C GLN A 131 -20.17 16.39 10.14
N THR A 132 -20.28 17.72 10.07
CA THR A 132 -20.97 18.39 8.96
C THR A 132 -20.06 18.52 7.73
N SER A 133 -20.64 18.35 6.56
CA SER A 133 -19.94 18.44 5.28
C SER A 133 -20.70 19.33 4.29
N LEU A 134 -19.97 20.20 3.59
CA LEU A 134 -20.47 20.94 2.43
C LEU A 134 -19.81 20.40 1.16
N ILE A 135 -20.60 19.89 0.22
CA ILE A 135 -20.12 19.52 -1.11
C ILE A 135 -20.53 20.61 -2.10
N VAL A 136 -19.58 21.14 -2.86
CA VAL A 136 -19.85 22.01 -4.01
C VAL A 136 -19.55 21.25 -5.30
N GLU A 137 -20.48 21.29 -6.25
CA GLU A 137 -20.37 20.60 -7.54
C GLU A 137 -20.74 21.57 -8.65
N LYS A 138 -19.83 21.67 -9.63
CA LYS A 138 -20.00 22.56 -10.78
C LYS A 138 -21.13 22.08 -11.69
N ARG A 139 -21.33 20.77 -11.78
CA ARG A 139 -22.42 20.18 -12.57
C ARG A 139 -23.77 20.36 -11.88
N ASP A 140 -24.83 20.21 -12.65
CA ASP A 140 -26.22 20.27 -12.19
C ASP A 140 -26.72 18.97 -11.54
N HIS A 141 -25.83 18.00 -11.32
CA HIS A 141 -26.13 16.70 -10.74
C HIS A 141 -24.97 16.17 -9.89
N ILE A 142 -25.28 15.23 -8.99
CA ILE A 142 -24.29 14.47 -8.21
C ILE A 142 -23.71 13.30 -9.04
N GLY A 143 -22.72 12.60 -8.47
CA GLY A 143 -22.18 11.36 -9.03
C GLY A 143 -20.98 11.54 -9.97
N GLY A 144 -20.61 12.78 -10.30
CA GLY A 144 -19.53 13.06 -11.23
C GLY A 144 -19.75 12.35 -12.57
N ASN A 145 -18.75 11.60 -13.05
CA ASN A 145 -18.88 10.83 -14.30
C ASN A 145 -19.78 9.59 -14.14
N CYS A 146 -20.05 9.12 -12.93
CA CYS A 146 -20.93 7.97 -12.68
C CYS A 146 -22.42 8.33 -12.79
N TYR A 147 -22.76 9.60 -13.07
CA TYR A 147 -24.16 10.02 -13.18
C TYR A 147 -24.92 9.26 -14.28
N ASP A 148 -26.04 8.67 -13.88
CA ASP A 148 -27.00 8.03 -14.77
C ASP A 148 -28.41 8.61 -14.60
N TYR A 149 -29.22 8.46 -15.65
CA TYR A 149 -30.61 8.91 -15.68
C TYR A 149 -31.44 7.95 -16.53
N VAL A 150 -32.75 7.94 -16.32
CA VAL A 150 -33.69 7.23 -17.20
C VAL A 150 -34.04 8.16 -18.34
N ASP A 151 -33.80 7.72 -19.57
CA ASP A 151 -34.12 8.46 -20.78
C ASP A 151 -35.64 8.51 -21.00
N ASP A 152 -36.22 9.71 -21.05
CA ASP A 152 -37.68 9.90 -21.13
C ASP A 152 -38.30 9.32 -22.41
N GLU A 153 -37.55 9.29 -23.51
CA GLU A 153 -38.03 8.82 -24.81
C GLU A 153 -38.11 7.29 -24.88
N THR A 154 -37.12 6.61 -24.31
CA THR A 154 -36.95 5.15 -24.45
C THR A 154 -37.28 4.38 -23.17
N GLY A 155 -37.31 5.04 -22.02
CA GLY A 155 -37.41 4.42 -20.69
C GLY A 155 -36.15 3.67 -20.27
N ILE A 156 -35.04 3.80 -21.01
CA ILE A 156 -33.78 3.10 -20.74
C ILE A 156 -32.90 3.97 -19.85
N ARG A 157 -32.36 3.39 -18.78
CA ARG A 157 -31.32 4.00 -17.96
C ARG A 157 -30.00 4.04 -18.73
N VAL A 158 -29.43 5.23 -18.82
CA VAL A 158 -28.17 5.51 -19.52
C VAL A 158 -27.22 6.30 -18.62
N SER A 159 -25.91 6.07 -18.78
CA SER A 159 -24.88 6.90 -18.16
C SER A 159 -24.56 8.07 -19.08
N LYS A 160 -24.65 9.30 -18.55
CA LYS A 160 -24.43 10.53 -19.36
C LYS A 160 -22.99 10.63 -19.88
N TYR A 161 -22.04 10.08 -19.14
CA TYR A 161 -20.60 10.25 -19.36
C TYR A 161 -19.89 8.93 -19.70
N GLY A 162 -20.54 8.11 -20.52
CA GLY A 162 -20.04 6.80 -20.94
C GLY A 162 -20.32 5.70 -19.92
N ALA A 163 -20.17 4.45 -20.36
CA ALA A 163 -20.54 3.28 -19.57
C ALA A 163 -19.65 3.12 -18.32
N HIS A 164 -20.28 3.06 -17.15
CA HIS A 164 -19.63 2.79 -15.87
C HIS A 164 -20.02 1.38 -15.38
N LEU A 165 -19.01 0.52 -15.24
CA LEU A 165 -19.17 -0.90 -14.92
C LEU A 165 -18.45 -1.15 -13.59
N PHE A 166 -19.18 -1.48 -12.53
CA PHE A 166 -18.54 -1.68 -11.22
C PHE A 166 -17.94 -3.08 -11.12
N HIS A 167 -16.65 -3.11 -10.79
CA HIS A 167 -15.88 -4.31 -10.54
C HIS A 167 -14.87 -4.00 -9.43
N THR A 168 -14.58 -4.95 -8.55
CA THR A 168 -13.58 -4.77 -7.49
C THR A 168 -13.01 -6.10 -7.01
N LYS A 169 -11.72 -6.10 -6.70
CA LYS A 169 -11.04 -7.16 -5.93
C LYS A 169 -10.96 -6.87 -4.43
N TYR A 170 -11.40 -5.68 -4.00
CA TYR A 170 -11.29 -5.22 -2.63
C TYR A 170 -12.58 -5.48 -1.86
N ASP A 171 -12.55 -6.46 -0.95
CA ASP A 171 -13.73 -6.81 -0.13
C ASP A 171 -14.26 -5.62 0.67
N ARG A 172 -13.37 -4.80 1.25
CA ARG A 172 -13.74 -3.57 1.97
C ARG A 172 -14.57 -2.60 1.10
N VAL A 173 -14.20 -2.44 -0.17
CA VAL A 173 -14.94 -1.59 -1.11
C VAL A 173 -16.30 -2.22 -1.40
N TRP A 174 -16.34 -3.54 -1.64
CA TRP A 174 -17.59 -4.25 -1.89
C TRP A 174 -18.57 -4.18 -0.72
N GLU A 175 -18.09 -4.39 0.50
CA GLU A 175 -18.86 -4.24 1.74
C GLU A 175 -19.36 -2.81 1.95
N TYR A 176 -18.57 -1.82 1.57
CA TYR A 176 -18.95 -0.42 1.65
C TYR A 176 -20.10 -0.10 0.70
N VAL A 177 -19.95 -0.39 -0.60
CA VAL A 177 -20.93 0.04 -1.62
C VAL A 177 -22.27 -0.68 -1.51
N ARG A 178 -22.30 -1.91 -0.99
CA ARG A 178 -23.54 -2.68 -0.76
C ARG A 178 -24.49 -2.06 0.25
N LYS A 179 -24.03 -1.10 1.06
CA LYS A 179 -24.89 -0.35 1.99
C LYS A 179 -25.86 0.59 1.27
N PHE A 180 -25.50 1.02 0.05
CA PHE A 180 -26.18 2.11 -0.64
C PHE A 180 -27.09 1.68 -1.79
N SER A 181 -27.06 0.43 -2.20
CA SER A 181 -27.95 -0.11 -3.23
C SER A 181 -28.04 -1.63 -3.15
N ASP A 182 -29.11 -2.19 -3.69
CA ASP A 182 -29.12 -3.57 -4.14
C ASP A 182 -28.27 -3.71 -5.40
N TRP A 183 -27.59 -4.85 -5.52
CA TRP A 183 -26.64 -5.11 -6.60
C TRP A 183 -27.02 -6.36 -7.37
N THR A 184 -27.02 -6.26 -8.70
CA THR A 184 -27.27 -7.38 -9.60
C THR A 184 -25.95 -7.84 -10.21
N LYS A 185 -25.63 -9.13 -10.07
CA LYS A 185 -24.43 -9.71 -10.69
C LYS A 185 -24.44 -9.43 -12.19
N TYR A 186 -23.34 -8.87 -12.69
CA TYR A 186 -23.18 -8.54 -14.10
C TYR A 186 -21.71 -8.68 -14.48
N GLU A 187 -21.42 -9.65 -15.33
CA GLU A 187 -20.06 -9.87 -15.84
C GLU A 187 -19.96 -9.24 -17.23
N HIS A 188 -19.24 -8.12 -17.31
CA HIS A 188 -19.15 -7.35 -18.54
C HIS A 188 -18.39 -8.13 -19.62
N LYS A 189 -18.86 -8.08 -20.86
CA LYS A 189 -18.18 -8.65 -22.04
C LYS A 189 -18.18 -7.61 -23.16
N VAL A 190 -17.04 -7.45 -23.81
CA VAL A 190 -16.85 -6.50 -24.91
C VAL A 190 -16.52 -7.27 -26.19
N LEU A 191 -17.04 -6.79 -27.32
CA LEU A 191 -16.65 -7.28 -28.63
C LEU A 191 -15.86 -6.18 -29.37
N GLY A 192 -14.91 -6.57 -30.20
CA GLY A 192 -14.24 -5.72 -31.17
C GLY A 192 -14.74 -6.06 -32.58
N LYS A 193 -15.08 -5.04 -33.39
CA LYS A 193 -15.37 -5.20 -34.81
C LYS A 193 -14.08 -5.00 -35.61
N VAL A 194 -13.45 -6.10 -36.03
CA VAL A 194 -12.16 -6.14 -36.72
C VAL A 194 -12.33 -6.88 -38.04
N GLU A 195 -12.04 -6.23 -39.17
CA GLU A 195 -12.13 -6.82 -40.52
C GLU A 195 -13.51 -7.45 -40.78
N GLY A 196 -14.57 -6.78 -40.33
CA GLY A 196 -15.95 -7.25 -40.46
C GLY A 196 -16.38 -8.35 -39.47
N LYS A 197 -15.46 -8.89 -38.67
CA LYS A 197 -15.74 -9.92 -37.65
C LYS A 197 -15.96 -9.29 -36.28
N HIS A 198 -16.87 -9.85 -35.49
CA HIS A 198 -16.99 -9.53 -34.06
C HIS A 198 -16.18 -10.54 -33.26
N VAL A 199 -15.20 -10.07 -32.51
CA VAL A 199 -14.28 -10.92 -31.73
C VAL A 199 -14.23 -10.46 -30.27
N PRO A 200 -14.02 -11.36 -29.29
CA PRO A 200 -13.90 -10.95 -27.89
C PRO A 200 -12.77 -9.94 -27.66
N ILE A 201 -13.02 -8.98 -26.79
CA ILE A 201 -11.99 -8.15 -26.15
C ILE A 201 -12.23 -8.31 -24.65
N PRO A 202 -11.24 -8.76 -23.86
CA PRO A 202 -9.80 -8.86 -24.14
C PRO A 202 -9.46 -10.05 -25.05
N VAL A 203 -8.28 -10.00 -25.71
CA VAL A 203 -7.84 -11.06 -26.64
C VAL A 203 -7.81 -12.40 -25.91
N ASN A 204 -8.47 -13.39 -26.51
CA ASN A 204 -8.59 -14.76 -26.02
C ASN A 204 -8.46 -15.77 -27.19
N ILE A 205 -8.66 -17.08 -26.93
CA ILE A 205 -8.57 -18.10 -28.00
C ILE A 205 -9.55 -17.82 -29.15
N ASP A 206 -10.80 -17.48 -28.85
CA ASP A 206 -11.83 -17.20 -29.87
C ASP A 206 -11.42 -16.03 -30.77
N THR A 207 -10.77 -15.02 -30.19
CA THR A 207 -10.27 -13.86 -30.92
C THR A 207 -9.23 -14.26 -31.95
N VAL A 208 -8.24 -15.04 -31.52
CA VAL A 208 -7.13 -15.49 -32.37
C VAL A 208 -7.63 -16.44 -33.45
N ASN A 209 -8.49 -17.39 -33.11
CA ASN A 209 -9.10 -18.30 -34.07
C ASN A 209 -9.92 -17.55 -35.13
N ALA A 210 -10.77 -16.62 -34.70
CA ALA A 210 -11.63 -15.86 -35.61
C ALA A 210 -10.83 -14.95 -36.56
N LEU A 211 -9.82 -14.24 -36.06
CA LEU A 211 -9.06 -13.30 -36.90
C LEU A 211 -8.09 -13.99 -37.85
N PHE A 212 -7.45 -15.07 -37.41
CA PHE A 212 -6.36 -15.69 -38.15
C PHE A 212 -6.69 -17.05 -38.78
N ASP A 213 -7.97 -17.44 -38.75
CA ASP A 213 -8.48 -18.73 -39.25
C ASP A 213 -7.71 -19.92 -38.66
N LEU A 214 -7.46 -19.82 -37.35
CA LEU A 214 -6.78 -20.86 -36.57
C LEU A 214 -7.79 -21.75 -35.85
N LYS A 215 -7.30 -22.89 -35.37
CA LYS A 215 -8.09 -23.89 -34.65
C LYS A 215 -7.43 -24.27 -33.33
N ILE A 216 -6.99 -23.26 -32.58
CA ILE A 216 -6.43 -23.39 -31.23
C ILE A 216 -7.54 -23.93 -30.33
N LYS A 217 -7.27 -25.02 -29.60
CA LYS A 217 -8.29 -25.75 -28.83
C LYS A 217 -8.18 -25.59 -27.33
N ASP A 218 -6.99 -25.27 -26.85
CA ASP A 218 -6.67 -25.27 -25.42
C ASP A 218 -5.62 -24.19 -25.08
N PRO A 219 -5.44 -23.90 -23.78
CA PRO A 219 -4.47 -22.91 -23.33
C PRO A 219 -3.03 -23.20 -23.73
N ASP A 220 -2.62 -24.46 -23.70
CA ASP A 220 -1.31 -24.92 -24.15
C ASP A 220 -1.01 -24.54 -25.62
N GLU A 221 -1.97 -24.73 -26.53
CA GLU A 221 -1.86 -24.32 -27.92
C GLU A 221 -1.82 -22.79 -28.08
N MET A 222 -2.60 -22.07 -27.28
CA MET A 222 -2.62 -20.60 -27.28
C MET A 222 -1.30 -20.02 -26.78
N ASP A 223 -0.72 -20.57 -25.72
CA ASP A 223 0.57 -20.13 -25.17
C ASP A 223 1.73 -20.43 -26.13
N ARG A 224 1.68 -21.58 -26.84
CA ARG A 224 2.62 -21.86 -27.94
C ARG A 224 2.48 -20.87 -29.09
N TRP A 225 1.26 -20.43 -29.41
CA TRP A 225 1.02 -19.43 -30.44
C TRP A 225 1.51 -18.05 -30.00
N LEU A 226 1.12 -17.61 -28.81
CA LEU A 226 1.56 -16.33 -28.22
C LEU A 226 3.08 -16.26 -28.10
N THR A 227 3.75 -17.31 -27.61
CA THR A 227 5.22 -17.33 -27.46
C THR A 227 5.95 -17.11 -28.79
N LYS A 228 5.36 -17.54 -29.92
CA LYS A 228 5.91 -17.33 -31.27
C LYS A 228 5.67 -15.91 -31.78
N GLU A 229 4.56 -15.29 -31.39
CA GLU A 229 4.15 -13.96 -31.85
C GLU A 229 4.73 -12.82 -31.00
N GLN A 230 4.87 -13.05 -29.69
CA GLN A 230 5.30 -12.07 -28.70
C GLN A 230 6.76 -11.64 -28.86
N VAL A 231 7.00 -10.35 -28.64
CA VAL A 231 8.35 -9.78 -28.64
C VAL A 231 8.96 -9.87 -27.23
N LYS A 232 10.15 -10.45 -27.10
CA LYS A 232 10.84 -10.59 -25.82
C LYS A 232 11.82 -9.44 -25.59
N TYR A 233 11.83 -8.93 -24.36
CA TYR A 233 12.80 -7.95 -23.85
C TYR A 233 13.54 -8.60 -22.68
N PRO A 234 14.60 -9.42 -22.94
CA PRO A 234 15.21 -10.27 -21.92
C PRO A 234 15.97 -9.50 -20.82
N ASP A 235 16.52 -8.33 -21.16
CA ASP A 235 17.40 -7.57 -20.28
C ASP A 235 16.73 -6.34 -19.66
N ARG A 236 15.44 -6.11 -19.93
CA ARG A 236 14.68 -4.95 -19.42
C ARG A 236 13.17 -5.10 -19.56
N ASP A 237 12.43 -4.29 -18.81
CA ASP A 237 10.99 -4.13 -19.00
C ASP A 237 10.63 -3.31 -20.26
N PRO A 238 9.41 -3.49 -20.82
CA PRO A 238 8.90 -2.64 -21.90
C PRO A 238 8.83 -1.16 -21.50
N ALA A 239 9.38 -0.29 -22.32
CA ALA A 239 9.55 1.13 -22.00
C ALA A 239 8.30 2.00 -22.27
N ASN A 240 7.40 1.52 -23.13
CA ASN A 240 6.21 2.25 -23.58
C ASN A 240 5.05 1.28 -23.91
N SER A 241 3.90 1.84 -24.28
CA SER A 241 2.70 1.05 -24.58
C SER A 241 2.79 0.21 -25.86
N GLU A 242 3.64 0.59 -26.82
CA GLU A 242 3.92 -0.24 -28.01
C GLU A 242 4.66 -1.51 -27.60
N GLU A 243 5.79 -1.37 -26.92
CA GLU A 243 6.60 -2.51 -26.47
C GLU A 243 5.81 -3.42 -25.51
N MET A 244 4.99 -2.83 -24.63
CA MET A 244 4.12 -3.56 -23.71
C MET A 244 3.03 -4.36 -24.46
N ALA A 245 2.47 -3.81 -25.54
CA ALA A 245 1.50 -4.57 -26.34
C ALA A 245 2.20 -5.66 -27.15
N LEU A 246 3.33 -5.35 -27.80
CA LEU A 246 4.12 -6.30 -28.58
C LEU A 246 4.62 -7.48 -27.74
N SER A 247 5.02 -7.25 -26.49
CA SER A 247 5.44 -8.33 -25.59
C SER A 247 4.30 -9.24 -25.14
N ARG A 248 3.05 -8.79 -25.26
CA ARG A 248 1.88 -9.52 -24.76
C ARG A 248 1.03 -10.15 -25.86
N VAL A 249 0.90 -9.51 -27.01
CA VAL A 249 0.07 -10.01 -28.12
C VAL A 249 0.81 -10.21 -29.44
N GLY A 250 2.07 -9.78 -29.52
CA GLY A 250 2.83 -9.82 -30.77
C GLY A 250 2.38 -8.81 -31.82
N LYS A 251 3.11 -8.77 -32.93
CA LYS A 251 2.97 -7.72 -33.95
C LYS A 251 1.60 -7.73 -34.65
N ARG A 252 1.06 -8.90 -34.98
CA ARG A 252 -0.16 -9.02 -35.79
C ARG A 252 -1.38 -8.45 -35.06
N LEU A 253 -1.60 -8.87 -33.81
CA LEU A 253 -2.69 -8.35 -32.98
C LEU A 253 -2.46 -6.89 -32.59
N TYR A 254 -1.21 -6.50 -32.34
CA TYR A 254 -0.86 -5.11 -32.06
C TYR A 254 -1.30 -4.18 -33.19
N GLU A 255 -0.93 -4.47 -34.43
CA GLU A 255 -1.27 -3.65 -35.61
C GLU A 255 -2.77 -3.67 -35.92
N LEU A 256 -3.46 -4.80 -35.73
CA LEU A 256 -4.89 -4.93 -36.04
C LEU A 256 -5.81 -4.27 -35.00
N ILE A 257 -5.48 -4.37 -33.72
CA ILE A 257 -6.38 -3.99 -32.62
C ILE A 257 -5.81 -2.82 -31.82
N PHE A 258 -4.62 -2.98 -31.25
CA PHE A 258 -4.13 -2.09 -30.21
C PHE A 258 -3.67 -0.75 -30.76
N LYS A 259 -2.81 -0.75 -31.79
CA LYS A 259 -2.24 0.47 -32.38
C LYS A 259 -3.30 1.44 -32.90
N PRO A 260 -4.23 1.04 -33.80
CA PRO A 260 -5.20 1.98 -34.34
C PRO A 260 -6.25 2.40 -33.28
N TYR A 261 -6.66 1.51 -32.38
CA TYR A 261 -7.57 1.88 -31.29
C TYR A 261 -6.92 2.88 -30.32
N THR A 262 -5.66 2.64 -29.93
CA THR A 262 -4.92 3.53 -29.03
C THR A 262 -4.77 4.91 -29.65
N TYR A 263 -4.41 4.98 -30.93
CA TYR A 263 -4.31 6.27 -31.62
C TYR A 263 -5.64 7.02 -31.60
N LYS A 264 -6.77 6.36 -31.87
CA LYS A 264 -8.09 6.99 -31.80
C LYS A 264 -8.49 7.45 -30.40
N GLN A 265 -8.14 6.68 -29.37
CA GLN A 265 -8.44 7.02 -27.98
C GLN A 265 -7.56 8.16 -27.44
N TRP A 266 -6.30 8.23 -27.88
CA TRP A 266 -5.28 9.09 -27.25
C TRP A 266 -4.73 10.20 -28.14
N ALA A 267 -5.05 10.19 -29.44
CA ALA A 267 -4.40 11.01 -30.47
C ALA A 267 -2.85 10.92 -30.42
N LYS A 268 -2.33 9.76 -29.98
CA LYS A 268 -0.91 9.45 -29.81
C LYS A 268 -0.68 7.98 -30.14
N TYR A 269 0.45 7.69 -30.74
CA TYR A 269 0.83 6.30 -30.97
C TYR A 269 1.24 5.63 -29.65
N PRO A 270 1.08 4.30 -29.53
CA PRO A 270 1.47 3.58 -28.30
C PRO A 270 2.93 3.80 -27.87
N ALA A 271 3.85 4.10 -28.79
CA ALA A 271 5.24 4.43 -28.48
C ALA A 271 5.42 5.74 -27.69
N GLU A 272 4.43 6.64 -27.72
CA GLU A 272 4.45 7.95 -27.04
C GLU A 272 3.79 7.92 -25.66
N LEU A 273 3.21 6.77 -25.27
CA LEU A 273 2.47 6.58 -24.03
C LEU A 273 3.24 5.65 -23.10
N GLY A 274 3.14 5.88 -21.79
CA GLY A 274 3.69 4.98 -20.79
C GLY A 274 3.13 3.56 -20.91
N PRO A 275 3.88 2.53 -20.50
CA PRO A 275 3.48 1.11 -20.64
C PRO A 275 2.16 0.77 -19.93
N GLU A 276 1.76 1.55 -18.93
CA GLU A 276 0.54 1.35 -18.16
C GLU A 276 -0.77 1.41 -18.99
N VAL A 277 -0.77 2.09 -20.15
CA VAL A 277 -2.01 2.22 -20.97
C VAL A 277 -2.42 0.88 -21.57
N THR A 278 -1.49 0.13 -22.17
CA THR A 278 -1.79 -1.19 -22.77
C THR A 278 -1.61 -2.35 -21.78
N ALA A 279 -0.82 -2.19 -20.71
CA ALA A 279 -0.68 -3.21 -19.65
C ALA A 279 -2.01 -3.60 -18.98
N ARG A 280 -2.96 -2.65 -18.92
CA ARG A 280 -4.27 -2.83 -18.28
C ARG A 280 -5.23 -3.76 -19.01
N ILE A 281 -5.04 -4.00 -20.31
CA ILE A 281 -5.92 -4.88 -21.09
C ILE A 281 -5.36 -6.31 -20.97
N PRO A 282 -6.05 -7.27 -20.32
CA PRO A 282 -5.52 -8.62 -20.18
C PRO A 282 -5.41 -9.33 -21.55
N VAL A 283 -4.50 -10.30 -21.64
CA VAL A 283 -4.44 -11.27 -22.73
C VAL A 283 -4.68 -12.62 -22.10
N ARG A 284 -5.63 -13.38 -22.64
CA ARG A 284 -6.07 -14.63 -22.05
C ARG A 284 -5.67 -15.79 -22.93
N ASN A 285 -5.16 -16.84 -22.31
CA ASN A 285 -4.86 -18.09 -22.98
C ASN A 285 -6.08 -19.04 -23.02
N ASN A 286 -7.27 -18.62 -22.57
CA ASN A 286 -8.46 -19.47 -22.52
C ASN A 286 -9.63 -18.86 -23.33
N PHE A 287 -10.84 -19.40 -23.17
CA PHE A 287 -12.07 -18.94 -23.85
C PHE A 287 -12.87 -17.92 -23.04
N ASP A 288 -12.35 -17.43 -21.91
CA ASP A 288 -13.09 -16.47 -21.08
C ASP A 288 -13.19 -15.12 -21.79
N GLY A 289 -14.41 -14.72 -22.17
CA GLY A 289 -14.71 -13.45 -22.83
C GLY A 289 -15.10 -12.30 -21.88
N ARG A 290 -15.03 -12.49 -20.55
CA ARG A 290 -15.27 -11.40 -19.57
C ARG A 290 -14.24 -10.26 -19.75
N TYR A 291 -14.63 -9.02 -19.55
CA TYR A 291 -13.71 -7.88 -19.64
C TYR A 291 -12.86 -7.74 -18.37
N PHE A 292 -13.47 -7.98 -17.22
CA PHE A 292 -12.82 -7.91 -15.92
C PHE A 292 -12.62 -9.31 -15.33
N GLY A 293 -11.52 -9.50 -14.60
CA GLY A 293 -11.21 -10.74 -13.86
C GLY A 293 -11.53 -10.67 -12.37
N ASP A 294 -12.07 -9.54 -11.89
CA ASP A 294 -12.30 -9.31 -10.47
C ASP A 294 -13.43 -10.20 -9.91
N PRO A 295 -13.35 -10.59 -8.62
CA PRO A 295 -14.34 -11.47 -7.99
C PRO A 295 -15.72 -10.82 -7.85
N HIS A 296 -15.78 -9.51 -7.54
CA HIS A 296 -17.03 -8.79 -7.39
C HIS A 296 -17.31 -7.98 -8.65
N GLN A 297 -18.28 -8.43 -9.46
CA GLN A 297 -18.74 -7.73 -10.66
C GLN A 297 -20.27 -7.63 -10.63
N ALA A 298 -20.78 -6.40 -10.54
CA ALA A 298 -22.21 -6.14 -10.38
C ALA A 298 -22.57 -4.73 -10.82
N LEU A 299 -23.85 -4.52 -11.14
CA LEU A 299 -24.41 -3.19 -11.40
C LEU A 299 -25.49 -2.87 -10.36
N PRO A 300 -25.64 -1.59 -9.99
CA PRO A 300 -26.67 -1.18 -9.04
C PRO A 300 -28.05 -1.26 -9.67
N SER A 301 -28.99 -1.96 -9.02
CA SER A 301 -30.31 -2.24 -9.58
C SER A 301 -31.13 -0.98 -9.86
N LYS A 302 -30.84 0.13 -9.17
CA LYS A 302 -31.51 1.44 -9.35
C LYS A 302 -30.62 2.49 -10.00
N GLY A 303 -29.46 2.11 -10.54
CA GLY A 303 -28.47 3.03 -11.09
C GLY A 303 -27.53 3.63 -10.04
N TYR A 304 -26.46 4.24 -10.53
CA TYR A 304 -25.43 4.87 -9.71
C TYR A 304 -25.95 6.15 -9.06
N THR A 305 -26.78 6.96 -9.72
CA THR A 305 -27.31 8.19 -9.12
C THR A 305 -28.04 7.91 -7.81
N ALA A 306 -28.81 6.81 -7.74
CA ALA A 306 -29.48 6.38 -6.51
C ALA A 306 -28.51 6.00 -5.37
N ILE A 307 -27.32 5.48 -5.69
CA ILE A 307 -26.26 5.25 -4.68
C ILE A 307 -25.81 6.58 -4.09
N PHE A 308 -25.52 7.57 -4.94
CA PHE A 308 -25.06 8.89 -4.49
C PHE A 308 -26.15 9.61 -3.69
N GLU A 309 -27.41 9.54 -4.11
CA GLU A 309 -28.53 10.09 -3.34
C GLU A 309 -28.55 9.50 -1.93
N ARG A 310 -28.37 8.19 -1.79
CA ARG A 310 -28.33 7.53 -0.47
C ARG A 310 -27.10 7.86 0.35
N MET A 311 -25.92 7.96 -0.27
CA MET A 311 -24.69 8.37 0.41
C MET A 311 -24.80 9.79 0.98
N LEU A 312 -25.51 10.67 0.28
CA LEU A 312 -25.63 12.10 0.60
C LEU A 312 -26.93 12.47 1.30
N GLU A 313 -27.72 11.47 1.75
CA GLU A 313 -29.05 11.68 2.36
C GLU A 313 -28.98 12.28 3.78
N SER A 314 -27.84 12.16 4.46
CA SER A 314 -27.67 12.64 5.85
C SER A 314 -27.91 14.14 5.99
N ASP A 315 -28.60 14.53 7.07
CA ASP A 315 -28.80 15.94 7.46
C ASP A 315 -27.49 16.69 7.78
N LYS A 316 -26.38 15.97 7.95
CA LYS A 316 -25.04 16.52 8.14
C LYS A 316 -24.35 16.89 6.84
N ILE A 317 -24.88 16.47 5.68
CA ILE A 317 -24.27 16.69 4.38
C ILE A 317 -25.13 17.69 3.61
N THR A 318 -24.58 18.86 3.31
CA THR A 318 -25.20 19.82 2.37
C THR A 318 -24.51 19.69 1.03
N THR A 319 -25.26 19.50 -0.05
CA THR A 319 -24.70 19.46 -1.41
C THR A 319 -25.25 20.61 -2.24
N LEU A 320 -24.37 21.37 -2.88
CA LEU A 320 -24.69 22.54 -3.69
C LEU A 320 -24.26 22.28 -5.14
N LEU A 321 -25.24 22.14 -6.02
CA LEU A 321 -25.04 21.87 -7.45
C LEU A 321 -25.01 23.19 -8.25
N ASP A 322 -24.53 23.13 -9.49
CA ASP A 322 -24.40 24.30 -10.38
C ASP A 322 -23.60 25.42 -9.69
N THR A 323 -22.49 25.05 -9.02
CA THR A 323 -21.65 25.96 -8.24
C THR A 323 -20.18 25.59 -8.42
N ASP A 324 -19.45 26.43 -9.17
CA ASP A 324 -18.00 26.29 -9.30
C ASP A 324 -17.30 26.71 -7.99
N TYR A 325 -16.38 25.89 -7.51
CA TYR A 325 -15.58 26.19 -6.33
C TYR A 325 -14.84 27.52 -6.45
N PHE A 326 -14.30 27.85 -7.63
CA PHE A 326 -13.51 29.07 -7.79
C PHE A 326 -14.35 30.35 -7.64
N ASP A 327 -15.67 30.27 -7.89
CA ASP A 327 -16.60 31.38 -7.73
C ASP A 327 -17.02 31.60 -6.27
N VAL A 328 -16.92 30.56 -5.43
CA VAL A 328 -17.44 30.59 -4.05
C VAL A 328 -16.41 30.30 -2.97
N LYS A 329 -15.14 30.02 -3.33
CA LYS A 329 -14.08 29.61 -2.39
C LYS A 329 -13.95 30.55 -1.18
N ASP A 330 -14.07 31.87 -1.39
CA ASP A 330 -13.91 32.88 -0.34
C ASP A 330 -15.13 32.96 0.60
N ARG A 331 -16.26 32.36 0.21
CA ARG A 331 -17.49 32.26 1.01
C ARG A 331 -17.57 30.95 1.79
N MET A 332 -16.78 29.94 1.41
CA MET A 332 -16.79 28.64 2.05
C MET A 332 -16.08 28.70 3.41
N LYS A 333 -16.80 28.35 4.47
CA LYS A 333 -16.26 28.29 5.83
C LYS A 333 -16.19 26.85 6.30
N CYS A 334 -14.98 26.30 6.35
CA CYS A 334 -14.77 24.96 6.88
C CYS A 334 -13.38 24.72 7.46
N LYS A 335 -13.28 23.70 8.31
CA LYS A 335 -12.04 23.33 8.99
C LYS A 335 -11.08 22.55 8.10
N ARG A 336 -11.59 21.83 7.10
CA ARG A 336 -10.84 21.02 6.14
C ARG A 336 -11.46 21.13 4.76
N LEU A 337 -10.62 21.26 3.73
CA LEU A 337 -11.04 21.27 2.34
C LEU A 337 -10.47 20.05 1.60
N TYR A 338 -11.33 19.28 0.94
CA TYR A 338 -10.97 18.18 0.06
C TYR A 338 -11.22 18.59 -1.38
N PHE A 339 -10.18 18.64 -2.20
CA PHE A 339 -10.26 19.06 -3.59
C PHE A 339 -10.12 17.86 -4.52
N SER A 340 -11.15 17.58 -5.33
CA SER A 340 -11.16 16.46 -6.29
C SER A 340 -11.22 16.86 -7.77
N GLY A 341 -11.16 18.17 -8.05
CA GLY A 341 -11.06 18.72 -9.40
C GLY A 341 -9.64 18.61 -9.99
N PRO A 342 -9.42 19.13 -11.22
CA PRO A 342 -8.11 19.15 -11.86
C PRO A 342 -7.10 19.96 -11.04
N ILE A 343 -5.96 19.36 -10.71
CA ILE A 343 -4.93 19.99 -9.87
C ILE A 343 -4.31 21.23 -10.52
N ASP A 344 -4.16 21.20 -11.85
CA ASP A 344 -3.67 22.33 -12.64
C ASP A 344 -4.63 23.52 -12.60
N ALA A 345 -5.95 23.27 -12.63
CA ALA A 345 -6.96 24.31 -12.46
C ALA A 345 -6.86 24.99 -11.08
N TYR A 346 -6.58 24.24 -10.01
CA TYR A 346 -6.38 24.80 -8.67
C TYR A 346 -5.22 25.81 -8.64
N PHE A 347 -4.12 25.49 -9.31
CA PHE A 347 -2.90 26.31 -9.37
C PHE A 347 -2.83 27.24 -10.58
N ALA A 348 -3.92 27.39 -11.36
CA ALA A 348 -3.92 28.17 -12.60
C ALA A 348 -3.50 29.64 -12.40
N HIS A 349 -3.81 30.22 -11.25
CA HIS A 349 -3.43 31.60 -10.87
C HIS A 349 -1.92 31.85 -10.83
N LEU A 350 -1.10 30.79 -10.76
CA LEU A 350 0.36 30.88 -10.80
C LEU A 350 0.93 30.89 -12.23
N GLY A 351 0.09 30.76 -13.26
CA GLY A 351 0.50 30.81 -14.67
C GLY A 351 1.25 29.58 -15.18
N TRP A 352 1.07 28.43 -14.55
CA TRP A 352 1.71 27.16 -14.95
C TRP A 352 1.00 26.49 -16.13
N ASP A 353 1.74 25.67 -16.88
CA ASP A 353 1.23 24.90 -18.01
C ASP A 353 0.13 23.91 -17.58
N LYS A 354 -0.95 23.82 -18.36
CA LYS A 354 -2.03 22.85 -18.11
C LYS A 354 -1.57 21.40 -18.31
N LEU A 355 -2.11 20.49 -17.50
CA LEU A 355 -1.95 19.05 -17.70
C LEU A 355 -2.82 18.59 -18.87
N GLU A 356 -2.30 17.67 -19.68
CA GLU A 356 -3.07 17.15 -20.81
C GLU A 356 -4.08 16.10 -20.33
N TYR A 357 -5.36 16.32 -20.63
CA TYR A 357 -6.42 15.33 -20.41
C TYR A 357 -7.06 14.98 -21.74
N ARG A 358 -7.40 13.70 -21.95
CA ARG A 358 -8.31 13.31 -23.03
C ARG A 358 -9.73 13.56 -22.61
N SER A 359 -10.48 14.19 -23.51
CA SER A 359 -11.92 14.30 -23.40
C SER A 359 -12.64 13.25 -24.26
N LEU A 360 -13.96 13.16 -24.08
CA LEU A 360 -14.86 12.30 -24.84
C LEU A 360 -16.10 13.10 -25.25
N ASN A 361 -16.56 12.87 -26.48
CA ASN A 361 -17.86 13.29 -26.97
C ASN A 361 -18.76 12.07 -27.15
N PHE A 362 -20.01 12.20 -26.70
CA PHE A 362 -21.00 11.14 -26.68
C PHE A 362 -22.19 11.52 -27.56
N GLU A 363 -22.25 10.96 -28.76
CA GLU A 363 -23.40 11.16 -29.64
C GLU A 363 -24.54 10.21 -29.24
N ARG A 364 -25.61 10.75 -28.66
CA ARG A 364 -26.84 10.01 -28.34
C ARG A 364 -27.64 9.74 -29.61
N LYS A 365 -27.97 8.47 -29.87
CA LYS A 365 -28.82 8.05 -30.98
C LYS A 365 -29.88 7.04 -30.52
N VAL A 366 -31.14 7.33 -30.80
CA VAL A 366 -32.25 6.38 -30.59
C VAL A 366 -32.54 5.64 -31.89
N VAL A 367 -32.66 4.32 -31.81
CA VAL A 367 -33.06 3.47 -32.92
C VAL A 367 -34.43 2.88 -32.58
N LYS A 368 -35.43 3.23 -33.41
CA LYS A 368 -36.82 2.84 -33.20
C LYS A 368 -37.05 1.38 -33.56
N ASP A 369 -38.01 0.76 -32.90
CA ASP A 369 -38.53 -0.58 -33.23
C ASP A 369 -37.44 -1.65 -33.37
N THR A 370 -36.44 -1.59 -32.50
CA THR A 370 -35.24 -2.43 -32.56
C THR A 370 -35.03 -3.13 -31.23
N GLU A 371 -34.92 -4.46 -31.25
CA GLU A 371 -34.63 -5.24 -30.05
C GLU A 371 -33.21 -4.94 -29.55
N TYR A 372 -32.19 -5.28 -30.34
CA TYR A 372 -30.80 -4.91 -30.10
C TYR A 372 -30.16 -4.45 -31.41
N TYR A 373 -29.41 -3.35 -31.39
CA TYR A 373 -28.69 -2.82 -32.54
C TYR A 373 -27.38 -3.58 -32.79
N GLN A 374 -26.70 -3.99 -31.72
CA GLN A 374 -25.39 -4.65 -31.78
C GLN A 374 -25.34 -5.88 -30.86
N PRO A 375 -24.42 -6.84 -31.11
CA PRO A 375 -24.40 -8.12 -30.40
C PRO A 375 -23.96 -8.06 -28.92
N ALA A 376 -23.50 -6.91 -28.42
CA ALA A 376 -23.04 -6.73 -27.04
C ALA A 376 -23.29 -5.30 -26.55
N SER A 377 -23.29 -5.10 -25.23
CA SER A 377 -23.46 -3.76 -24.63
C SER A 377 -22.40 -2.76 -25.09
N VAL A 378 -21.18 -3.23 -25.38
CA VAL A 378 -20.11 -2.42 -25.93
C VAL A 378 -19.46 -3.15 -27.11
N VAL A 379 -19.40 -2.46 -28.25
CA VAL A 379 -18.63 -2.90 -29.42
C VAL A 379 -17.55 -1.86 -29.71
N ASN A 380 -16.29 -2.26 -29.57
CA ASN A 380 -15.13 -1.47 -29.92
C ASN A 380 -14.88 -1.55 -31.43
N HIS A 381 -14.50 -0.42 -32.02
CA HIS A 381 -14.12 -0.33 -33.42
C HIS A 381 -12.65 0.06 -33.49
N PRO A 382 -11.69 -0.87 -33.54
CA PRO A 382 -10.27 -0.53 -33.57
C PRO A 382 -9.79 0.05 -34.90
N GLN A 383 -10.40 -0.31 -36.03
CA GLN A 383 -9.91 0.06 -37.36
C GLN A 383 -9.93 1.58 -37.61
N ALA A 384 -8.91 2.06 -38.32
CA ALA A 384 -8.65 3.49 -38.51
C ALA A 384 -9.66 4.21 -39.42
N ASP A 385 -10.39 3.45 -40.25
CA ASP A 385 -11.46 3.95 -41.12
C ASP A 385 -12.75 4.32 -40.36
N THR A 386 -12.86 3.93 -39.10
CA THR A 386 -13.99 4.27 -38.23
C THR A 386 -13.63 5.46 -37.34
N PRO A 387 -14.35 6.60 -37.43
CA PRO A 387 -13.98 7.85 -36.74
C PRO A 387 -14.23 7.83 -35.22
N PHE A 388 -15.04 6.89 -34.73
CA PHE A 388 -15.34 6.70 -33.31
C PHE A 388 -14.58 5.49 -32.73
N THR A 389 -14.46 5.45 -31.40
CA THR A 389 -13.76 4.37 -30.69
C THR A 389 -14.68 3.18 -30.45
N ARG A 390 -15.91 3.43 -30.00
CA ARG A 390 -16.89 2.39 -29.67
C ARG A 390 -18.32 2.89 -29.69
N ILE A 391 -19.25 1.94 -29.72
CA ILE A 391 -20.68 2.16 -29.52
C ILE A 391 -21.10 1.44 -28.25
N VAL A 392 -21.80 2.15 -27.37
CA VAL A 392 -22.44 1.61 -26.17
C VAL A 392 -23.94 1.52 -26.40
N GLU A 393 -24.51 0.33 -26.20
CA GLU A 393 -25.95 0.08 -26.25
C GLU A 393 -26.46 -0.27 -24.84
N TYR A 394 -27.13 0.69 -24.19
CA TYR A 394 -27.49 0.59 -22.77
C TYR A 394 -28.59 -0.43 -22.47
N LYS A 395 -29.37 -0.84 -23.48
CA LYS A 395 -30.44 -1.83 -23.34
C LYS A 395 -29.93 -3.18 -22.85
N HIS A 396 -28.70 -3.57 -23.24
CA HIS A 396 -28.03 -4.78 -22.76
C HIS A 396 -27.69 -4.74 -21.27
N LEU A 397 -27.51 -3.56 -20.67
CA LEU A 397 -27.16 -3.46 -19.25
C LEU A 397 -28.39 -3.81 -18.42
N LEU A 398 -28.32 -4.91 -17.66
CA LEU A 398 -29.43 -5.46 -16.88
C LEU A 398 -30.68 -5.82 -17.71
N ASN A 399 -30.53 -6.07 -19.01
CA ASN A 399 -31.62 -6.49 -19.92
C ASN A 399 -32.85 -5.58 -19.83
N GLN A 400 -32.65 -4.27 -19.95
CA GLN A 400 -33.73 -3.28 -19.85
C GLN A 400 -34.77 -3.50 -20.95
N THR A 401 -36.05 -3.33 -20.60
CA THR A 401 -37.15 -3.56 -21.53
C THR A 401 -37.58 -2.25 -22.17
N SER A 402 -37.54 -2.20 -23.51
CA SER A 402 -38.07 -1.09 -24.31
C SER A 402 -38.35 -1.57 -25.74
N LYS A 403 -39.28 -0.91 -26.44
CA LYS A 403 -39.56 -1.11 -27.87
C LYS A 403 -38.40 -0.60 -28.74
N ASP A 404 -37.74 0.44 -28.26
CA ASP A 404 -36.62 1.10 -28.93
C ASP A 404 -35.30 0.66 -28.26
N THR A 405 -34.17 1.13 -28.81
CA THR A 405 -32.86 1.06 -28.16
C THR A 405 -32.13 2.41 -28.26
N ILE A 406 -31.21 2.64 -27.34
CA ILE A 406 -30.43 3.89 -27.24
C ILE A 406 -28.94 3.58 -27.27
N LEU A 407 -28.24 4.30 -28.14
CA LEU A 407 -26.83 4.15 -28.45
C LEU A 407 -26.09 5.43 -28.08
N PHE A 408 -24.89 5.26 -27.52
CA PHE A 408 -23.93 6.33 -27.35
C PHE A 408 -22.71 6.00 -28.21
N ILE A 409 -22.45 6.83 -29.22
CA ILE A 409 -21.28 6.69 -30.10
C ILE A 409 -20.16 7.57 -29.52
N GLU A 410 -19.06 6.94 -29.12
CA GLU A 410 -17.99 7.61 -28.39
C GLU A 410 -16.84 8.03 -29.33
N THR A 411 -16.50 9.31 -29.29
CA THR A 411 -15.31 9.87 -29.96
C THR A 411 -14.41 10.50 -28.90
N SER A 412 -13.09 10.40 -29.07
CA SER A 412 -12.15 11.06 -28.16
C SER A 412 -11.56 12.31 -28.81
N ASN A 413 -11.32 13.34 -28.00
CA ASN A 413 -10.70 14.60 -28.41
C ASN A 413 -9.86 15.19 -27.26
N ASP A 414 -9.27 16.37 -27.46
CA ASP A 414 -8.44 17.08 -26.47
C ASP A 414 -9.18 18.23 -25.75
N GLU A 415 -10.46 18.47 -26.06
CA GLU A 415 -11.21 19.64 -25.62
C GLU A 415 -12.48 19.28 -24.83
N GLY A 416 -12.73 19.97 -23.73
CA GLY A 416 -13.90 19.75 -22.88
C GLY A 416 -13.55 19.13 -21.54
N ASP A 417 -14.50 18.37 -20.97
CA ASP A 417 -14.35 17.83 -19.61
C ASP A 417 -13.19 16.81 -19.54
N PRO A 418 -12.36 16.85 -18.48
CA PRO A 418 -11.23 15.93 -18.34
C PRO A 418 -11.70 14.54 -17.93
N TYR A 419 -11.54 13.53 -18.80
CA TYR A 419 -11.87 12.13 -18.49
C TYR A 419 -10.64 11.29 -18.16
N TYR A 420 -9.57 11.39 -18.96
CA TYR A 420 -8.37 10.56 -18.80
C TYR A 420 -7.11 11.41 -18.72
N PRO A 421 -6.32 11.31 -17.62
CA PRO A 421 -4.95 11.81 -17.58
C PRO A 421 -4.12 11.20 -18.70
N VAL A 422 -3.30 11.98 -19.40
CA VAL A 422 -2.40 11.46 -20.45
C VAL A 422 -1.05 11.06 -19.85
N PRO A 423 -0.73 9.75 -19.78
CA PRO A 423 0.46 9.25 -19.09
C PRO A 423 1.68 9.26 -20.02
N ASN A 424 2.17 10.46 -20.35
CA ASN A 424 3.42 10.64 -21.07
C ASN A 424 4.49 11.28 -20.17
N LYS A 425 5.75 11.27 -20.61
CA LYS A 425 6.85 11.81 -19.83
C LYS A 425 6.65 13.29 -19.45
N LYS A 426 6.22 14.11 -20.41
CA LYS A 426 5.97 15.55 -20.22
C LYS A 426 4.98 15.81 -19.08
N ASN A 427 3.84 15.12 -19.09
CA ASN A 427 2.81 15.30 -18.06
C ASN A 427 3.20 14.68 -16.72
N LYS A 428 3.99 13.58 -16.71
CA LYS A 428 4.53 13.03 -15.47
C LYS A 428 5.46 14.04 -14.78
N ASP A 429 6.37 14.65 -15.55
CA ASP A 429 7.29 15.67 -15.04
C ASP A 429 6.55 16.93 -14.56
N LEU A 430 5.53 17.37 -15.31
CA LEU A 430 4.70 18.52 -14.94
C LEU A 430 3.85 18.24 -13.69
N TYR A 431 3.19 17.08 -13.62
CA TYR A 431 2.40 16.68 -12.46
C TYR A 431 3.23 16.63 -11.18
N LYS A 432 4.48 16.16 -11.25
CA LYS A 432 5.38 16.16 -10.09
C LYS A 432 5.53 17.56 -9.47
N ARG A 433 5.61 18.60 -10.31
CA ARG A 433 5.71 19.99 -9.83
C ARG A 433 4.40 20.46 -9.17
N TYR A 434 3.25 20.04 -9.71
CA TYR A 434 1.96 20.25 -9.04
C TYR A 434 1.85 19.51 -7.71
N GLN A 435 2.43 18.32 -7.58
CA GLN A 435 2.48 17.60 -6.30
C GLN A 435 3.31 18.35 -5.26
N GLU A 436 4.49 18.85 -5.63
CA GLU A 436 5.34 19.65 -4.75
C GLU A 436 4.65 20.95 -4.27
N MET A 437 3.74 21.51 -5.08
CA MET A 437 2.90 22.65 -4.67
C MET A 437 1.74 22.24 -3.78
N ALA A 438 1.07 21.12 -4.09
CA ALA A 438 0.02 20.56 -3.26
C ALA A 438 0.51 20.19 -1.85
N GLU A 439 1.74 19.70 -1.71
CA GLU A 439 2.37 19.43 -0.41
C GLU A 439 2.52 20.71 0.45
N LYS A 440 2.72 21.88 -0.18
CA LYS A 440 2.78 23.17 0.54
C LYS A 440 1.42 23.68 1.00
N GLU A 441 0.33 23.14 0.46
CA GLU A 441 -1.04 23.42 0.88
C GLU A 441 -1.51 22.49 2.01
N GLU A 442 -0.63 21.62 2.51
CA GLU A 442 -0.98 20.63 3.52
C GLU A 442 -1.52 21.28 4.80
N GLY A 443 -2.62 20.71 5.31
CA GLY A 443 -3.36 21.23 6.45
C GLY A 443 -4.37 22.33 6.09
N LYS A 444 -4.33 22.88 4.87
CA LYS A 444 -5.37 23.74 4.30
C LYS A 444 -6.25 22.96 3.32
N VAL A 445 -5.62 22.23 2.39
CA VAL A 445 -6.30 21.49 1.32
C VAL A 445 -5.73 20.09 1.16
N THR A 446 -6.62 19.12 1.01
CA THR A 446 -6.28 17.73 0.73
C THR A 446 -6.72 17.37 -0.69
N PHE A 447 -5.77 17.01 -1.55
CA PHE A 447 -6.03 16.65 -2.95
C PHE A 447 -6.34 15.15 -3.08
N VAL A 448 -7.48 14.82 -3.68
CA VAL A 448 -7.99 13.43 -3.72
C VAL A 448 -8.72 13.10 -5.01
N GLY A 449 -8.61 11.85 -5.47
CA GLY A 449 -9.34 11.33 -6.62
C GLY A 449 -8.62 11.52 -7.97
N ARG A 450 -9.27 11.08 -9.05
CA ARG A 450 -8.68 10.93 -10.39
C ARG A 450 -8.00 12.21 -10.90
N LEU A 451 -8.70 13.34 -10.82
CA LEU A 451 -8.25 14.58 -11.45
C LEU A 451 -7.17 15.27 -10.60
N ALA A 452 -7.39 15.34 -9.28
CA ALA A 452 -6.46 15.96 -8.35
C ALA A 452 -5.15 15.17 -8.22
N ASN A 453 -5.23 13.83 -8.26
CA ASN A 453 -4.04 12.97 -8.24
C ASN A 453 -3.48 12.65 -9.63
N TYR A 454 -4.05 13.20 -10.71
CA TYR A 454 -3.67 12.92 -12.10
C TYR A 454 -3.44 11.43 -12.39
N LYS A 455 -4.32 10.58 -11.85
CA LYS A 455 -4.21 9.11 -11.88
C LYS A 455 -5.44 8.50 -12.49
N TYR A 456 -5.27 7.54 -13.38
CA TYR A 456 -6.40 6.84 -14.00
C TYR A 456 -7.00 5.80 -13.04
N PHE A 457 -7.79 6.25 -12.07
CA PHE A 457 -8.51 5.37 -11.14
C PHE A 457 -9.79 4.77 -11.72
N ASN A 458 -10.02 3.48 -11.50
CA ASN A 458 -11.34 2.86 -11.58
C ASN A 458 -12.24 3.31 -10.42
N MET A 459 -13.53 2.95 -10.46
CA MET A 459 -14.47 3.35 -9.40
C MET A 459 -14.09 2.78 -8.03
N ASP A 460 -13.69 1.51 -7.98
CA ASP A 460 -13.27 0.83 -6.76
C ASP A 460 -11.99 1.41 -6.18
N GLU A 461 -11.02 1.77 -7.03
CA GLU A 461 -9.78 2.45 -6.64
C GLU A 461 -10.06 3.85 -6.06
N ALA A 462 -10.99 4.60 -6.66
CA ALA A 462 -11.38 5.92 -6.14
C ALA A 462 -12.09 5.83 -4.78
N ILE A 463 -12.93 4.83 -4.58
CA ILE A 463 -13.59 4.56 -3.29
C ILE A 463 -12.56 4.11 -2.26
N LYS A 464 -11.68 3.17 -2.62
CA LYS A 464 -10.59 2.71 -1.75
C LYS A 464 -9.72 3.88 -1.29
N ASN A 465 -9.27 4.72 -2.23
CA ASN A 465 -8.45 5.88 -1.94
C ASN A 465 -9.15 6.85 -0.96
N ALA A 466 -10.44 7.10 -1.13
CA ALA A 466 -11.22 7.93 -0.23
C ALA A 466 -11.42 7.31 1.17
N LEU A 467 -11.66 6.00 1.24
CA LEU A 467 -11.79 5.26 2.51
C LEU A 467 -10.48 5.23 3.30
N GLU A 468 -9.34 5.07 2.62
CA GLU A 468 -8.02 5.09 3.24
C GLU A 468 -7.63 6.48 3.72
N LEU A 469 -7.97 7.52 2.94
CA LEU A 469 -7.77 8.90 3.36
C LEU A 469 -8.57 9.24 4.63
N PHE A 470 -9.84 8.81 4.68
CA PHE A 470 -10.67 8.98 5.87
C PHE A 470 -10.06 8.30 7.11
N ASP A 471 -9.57 7.06 6.98
CA ASP A 471 -8.93 6.37 8.11
C ASP A 471 -7.71 7.15 8.61
N ALA A 472 -6.82 7.55 7.69
CA ALA A 472 -5.62 8.31 8.02
C ALA A 472 -5.95 9.65 8.73
N ASP A 473 -6.95 10.38 8.23
CA ASP A 473 -7.38 11.63 8.85
C ASP A 473 -7.97 11.41 10.25
N THR A 474 -8.75 10.34 10.45
CA THR A 474 -9.46 10.09 11.72
C THR A 474 -8.57 9.50 12.81
N GLU A 475 -7.59 8.67 12.48
CA GLU A 475 -6.51 8.30 13.39
C GLU A 475 -5.77 9.54 13.90
N GLY A 476 -5.54 10.53 13.03
CA GLY A 476 -4.98 11.83 13.40
C GLY A 476 -5.87 12.67 14.32
N MET A 477 -7.21 12.52 14.24
CA MET A 477 -8.19 13.22 15.07
C MET A 477 -8.37 12.59 16.46
N ALA A 478 -8.38 11.25 16.56
CA ALA A 478 -8.45 10.56 17.85
C ALA A 478 -7.26 10.96 18.75
N LYS A 479 -6.06 11.03 18.17
CA LYS A 479 -4.84 11.54 18.83
C LYS A 479 -4.90 13.04 19.25
N LYS A 480 -5.92 13.82 18.83
CA LYS A 480 -6.12 15.25 19.20
C LYS A 480 -7.17 15.47 20.30
N LYS A 481 -8.13 14.55 20.50
CA LYS A 481 -9.24 14.71 21.48
C LYS A 481 -8.86 14.37 22.93
N GLU A 482 -7.80 13.62 23.17
CA GLU A 482 -7.37 13.17 24.52
C GLU A 482 -6.63 14.23 25.36
N ARG A 483 -6.82 15.53 25.13
CA ARG A 483 -6.30 16.58 26.02
C ARG A 483 -7.44 17.46 26.57
N PRO A 484 -7.84 17.28 27.84
CA PRO A 484 -8.70 18.24 28.54
C PRO A 484 -7.90 19.23 29.40
N LEU A 485 -8.25 20.52 29.20
CA LEU A 485 -8.47 21.57 30.20
C LEU A 485 -7.44 21.76 31.34
N GLU A 486 -6.59 22.77 31.19
CA GLU A 486 -6.34 23.76 32.25
C GLU A 486 -5.86 25.08 31.63
N LYS A 487 -6.69 26.11 31.75
CA LYS A 487 -6.30 27.52 31.62
C LYS A 487 -6.58 28.17 32.97
N ALA A 488 -5.70 29.09 33.33
CA ALA A 488 -5.83 30.14 34.34
C ALA A 488 -5.37 29.78 35.76
N ALA A 489 -4.10 30.11 36.04
CA ALA A 489 -3.73 30.91 37.20
C ALA A 489 -2.27 31.41 37.08
N LEU A 490 -2.09 32.69 37.45
CA LEU A 490 -0.86 33.31 37.96
C LEU A 490 0.17 33.85 36.95
N THR A 491 -0.10 35.09 36.58
CA THR A 491 0.84 36.20 36.42
C THR A 491 1.93 36.27 37.52
N GLY A 492 3.17 36.59 37.14
CA GLY A 492 4.20 37.08 38.08
C GLY A 492 5.64 36.93 37.59
N ASP A 493 6.15 37.95 36.92
CA ASP A 493 7.59 38.31 36.82
C ASP A 493 7.97 39.08 38.14
N PRO A 494 9.25 39.29 38.60
CA PRO A 494 10.50 39.17 37.84
C PRO A 494 11.84 38.83 38.56
N ARG A 495 12.92 38.74 37.74
CA ARG A 495 14.37 39.07 37.97
C ARG A 495 15.41 38.03 38.45
N SER A 496 16.50 38.02 37.66
CA SER A 496 17.96 38.03 38.00
C SER A 496 18.62 36.72 38.49
N ASN A 497 19.85 36.32 38.15
CA ASN A 497 21.06 36.97 37.62
C ASN A 497 21.90 35.97 36.79
N ALA A 498 22.80 36.52 35.97
CA ALA A 498 23.89 35.84 35.26
C ALA A 498 25.20 35.86 36.09
N GLU A 499 26.11 34.94 35.79
CA GLU A 499 27.60 35.01 35.86
C GLU A 499 28.16 33.71 35.19
N GLU A 500 28.68 33.79 33.95
CA GLU A 500 30.12 33.76 33.53
C GLU A 500 30.75 32.34 33.61
N GLU A 501 31.06 31.56 32.54
CA GLU A 501 32.05 31.69 31.41
C GLU A 501 33.48 31.98 31.93
N GLU A 502 34.57 31.24 31.63
CA GLU A 502 35.16 30.85 30.32
C GLU A 502 36.23 29.71 30.47
N ASP A 503 36.28 28.83 29.46
CA ASP A 503 37.39 28.27 28.64
C ASP A 503 38.84 28.09 29.18
N ALA A 504 39.42 26.87 29.12
CA ALA A 504 40.20 26.22 28.02
C ALA A 504 41.71 26.59 28.05
N ALA A 505 42.73 25.78 27.72
CA ALA A 505 42.90 24.59 26.89
C ALA A 505 44.29 23.93 27.14
N GLU A 506 44.56 22.86 26.36
CA GLU A 506 45.86 22.18 26.03
C GLU A 506 46.46 21.22 27.08
N GLY A 507 47.00 20.03 26.77
CA GLY A 507 47.23 19.30 25.52
C GLY A 507 48.35 18.23 25.69
N GLY A 508 48.19 17.04 25.08
CA GLY A 508 49.23 15.99 24.86
C GLY A 508 49.51 15.03 26.05
N GLY A 509 49.86 13.73 25.92
CA GLY A 509 50.17 12.83 24.81
C GLY A 509 51.04 11.65 25.31
N ILE A 510 50.52 10.41 25.23
CA ILE A 510 51.16 9.12 24.83
C ILE A 510 52.34 8.45 25.63
N ARG A 511 52.20 7.10 25.82
CA ARG A 511 53.17 5.98 26.09
C ARG A 511 53.80 5.89 27.50
N GLY A 512 54.04 4.74 28.14
CA GLY A 512 53.86 3.31 27.84
C GLY A 512 54.66 2.42 28.85
N ALA A 513 54.23 1.16 29.00
CA ALA A 513 54.98 -0.06 29.37
C ALA A 513 55.36 -0.43 30.85
N ALA A 514 54.79 -1.57 31.27
CA ALA A 514 55.44 -2.84 31.71
C ALA A 514 55.72 -3.18 33.21
N GLY A 515 55.27 -4.41 33.57
CA GLY A 515 55.81 -5.32 34.62
C GLY A 515 55.19 -5.16 36.01
N GLY A 516 54.67 -6.16 36.73
CA GLY A 516 54.66 -7.62 36.63
C GLY A 516 54.93 -8.23 38.02
N LYS A 517 53.94 -8.95 38.62
CA LYS A 517 54.07 -10.16 39.49
C LYS A 517 52.81 -10.38 40.37
N LYS A 518 52.22 -11.58 40.23
CA LYS A 518 51.43 -12.35 41.22
C LYS A 518 52.40 -13.32 41.94
N PRO A 519 52.03 -14.14 42.96
CA PRO A 519 50.69 -14.45 43.50
C PRO A 519 50.59 -14.52 45.04
N GLU A 520 49.37 -14.57 45.59
CA GLU A 520 49.01 -15.60 46.58
C GLU A 520 47.49 -15.70 46.74
N GLN A 521 47.01 -16.94 46.67
CA GLN A 521 45.61 -17.36 46.67
C GLN A 521 45.25 -17.89 48.06
N GLN A 522 44.03 -17.55 48.51
CA GLN A 522 43.12 -18.35 49.37
C GLN A 522 42.37 -17.43 50.34
N LYS A 523 41.51 -16.59 49.78
CA LYS A 523 40.31 -16.03 50.44
C LYS A 523 39.24 -15.62 49.41
N ASP A 524 39.63 -15.41 48.17
CA ASP A 524 38.73 -15.04 47.06
C ASP A 524 37.73 -16.10 46.57
N LYS A 525 37.68 -17.34 47.10
CA LYS A 525 36.80 -18.35 46.49
C LYS A 525 35.33 -18.20 46.87
N GLU A 526 35.03 -17.66 48.05
CA GLU A 526 33.65 -17.32 48.46
C GLU A 526 33.23 -15.89 48.10
N GLU A 527 34.19 -14.99 47.83
CA GLU A 527 33.90 -13.68 47.23
C GLU A 527 33.78 -13.76 45.69
N LYS A 528 34.49 -14.67 45.01
CA LYS A 528 34.33 -14.88 43.55
C LYS A 528 33.05 -15.59 43.16
N GLU A 529 32.42 -16.36 44.04
CA GLU A 529 31.06 -16.88 43.78
C GLU A 529 29.95 -15.82 44.01
N LYS A 530 30.25 -14.75 44.76
CA LYS A 530 29.38 -13.57 44.89
C LYS A 530 29.71 -12.47 43.87
N GLU A 531 30.92 -12.43 43.32
CA GLU A 531 31.32 -11.52 42.24
C GLU A 531 31.13 -12.09 40.82
N ALA A 532 31.02 -13.41 40.64
CA ALA A 532 30.67 -14.02 39.35
C ALA A 532 29.20 -13.84 38.94
N LYS A 533 28.35 -13.24 39.81
CA LYS A 533 27.02 -12.70 39.45
C LYS A 533 27.05 -11.22 39.06
N LYS A 534 28.22 -10.58 38.99
CA LYS A 534 28.39 -9.22 38.44
C LYS A 534 28.96 -9.29 37.02
N GLY A 535 28.22 -9.97 36.16
CA GLY A 535 28.46 -10.08 34.72
C GLY A 535 27.34 -9.48 33.87
N THR A 536 26.55 -8.56 34.42
CA THR A 536 25.75 -7.59 33.65
C THR A 536 25.76 -6.31 34.45
N GLY A 537 26.50 -5.30 33.99
CA GLY A 537 26.33 -3.94 34.49
C GLY A 537 24.93 -3.51 34.10
N VAL A 538 23.95 -3.76 34.96
CA VAL A 538 22.57 -3.34 34.74
C VAL A 538 22.56 -1.82 34.78
N PHE A 539 22.64 -1.22 33.59
CA PHE A 539 22.36 0.19 33.35
C PHE A 539 21.04 0.53 34.06
N GLY A 540 20.98 1.65 34.79
CA GLY A 540 19.85 2.00 35.68
C GLY A 540 18.46 2.06 35.02
N PHE A 541 18.39 1.88 33.71
CA PHE A 541 17.22 1.96 32.82
C PHE A 541 16.60 0.59 32.48
N ILE A 542 17.34 -0.51 32.65
CA ILE A 542 16.82 -1.88 32.51
C ILE A 542 16.60 -2.45 33.91
N LYS A 543 15.35 -2.74 34.26
CA LYS A 543 14.98 -3.29 35.56
C LYS A 543 14.54 -4.74 35.39
N SER A 544 15.38 -5.67 35.80
CA SER A 544 15.02 -7.10 35.85
C SER A 544 14.32 -7.46 37.16
N MET A 545 13.29 -8.29 37.07
CA MET A 545 12.61 -8.89 38.23
C MET A 545 13.24 -10.21 38.69
N VAL A 546 14.18 -10.78 37.91
CA VAL A 546 14.78 -12.08 38.24
C VAL A 546 15.60 -12.02 39.53
N GLY A 547 15.37 -12.98 40.42
CA GLY A 547 16.10 -13.12 41.69
C GLY A 547 15.79 -12.08 42.77
N LYS A 548 14.86 -11.14 42.52
CA LYS A 548 14.46 -10.12 43.49
C LYS A 548 13.43 -10.63 44.50
N LYS A 549 13.50 -10.16 45.74
CA LYS A 549 12.50 -10.48 46.78
C LYS A 549 11.16 -9.86 46.42
N LYS A 550 10.08 -10.41 46.98
CA LYS A 550 8.71 -9.95 46.73
C LYS A 550 8.55 -8.44 46.96
N ASP A 551 9.12 -7.94 48.05
CA ASP A 551 9.04 -6.51 48.41
C ASP A 551 9.83 -5.64 47.42
N ASP A 552 11.00 -6.08 46.97
CA ASP A 552 11.79 -5.38 45.95
C ASP A 552 11.06 -5.31 44.60
N LYS A 553 10.40 -6.42 44.19
CA LYS A 553 9.59 -6.46 42.97
C LYS A 553 8.40 -5.50 43.07
N ALA A 554 7.73 -5.48 44.22
CA ALA A 554 6.61 -4.58 44.49
C ALA A 554 7.06 -3.12 44.39
N GLN A 555 8.18 -2.77 45.02
CA GLN A 555 8.75 -1.42 44.96
C GLN A 555 9.09 -0.99 43.53
N ILE A 556 9.68 -1.87 42.72
CA ILE A 556 9.99 -1.55 41.31
C ILE A 556 8.72 -1.34 40.51
N TYR A 557 7.71 -2.18 40.70
CA TYR A 557 6.43 -2.00 40.02
C TYR A 557 5.74 -0.70 40.44
N GLU A 558 5.76 -0.34 41.73
CA GLU A 558 5.25 0.94 42.20
C GLU A 558 6.00 2.11 41.53
N GLU A 559 7.33 2.07 41.50
CA GLU A 559 8.14 3.13 40.89
C GLU A 559 7.90 3.24 39.37
N VAL A 560 7.77 2.11 38.68
CA VAL A 560 7.62 2.09 37.22
C VAL A 560 6.19 2.46 36.80
N PHE A 561 5.17 1.90 37.43
CA PHE A 561 3.76 2.13 37.06
C PHE A 561 3.15 3.39 37.71
N ALA A 562 3.88 4.07 38.61
CA ALA A 562 3.53 5.42 39.03
C ALA A 562 3.73 6.45 37.90
N LYS A 563 4.66 6.19 36.97
CA LYS A 563 4.98 7.09 35.85
C LYS A 563 4.03 6.87 34.68
N GLU A 564 3.74 7.95 33.95
CA GLU A 564 3.11 7.89 32.63
C GLU A 564 4.20 7.98 31.55
N TYR A 565 4.13 7.11 30.54
CA TYR A 565 5.08 7.06 29.43
C TYR A 565 4.44 7.58 28.14
N ASP A 566 5.21 8.21 27.25
CA ASP A 566 4.66 8.56 25.94
C ASP A 566 4.33 7.31 25.12
N ASN A 567 5.18 6.28 25.22
CA ASN A 567 5.07 5.04 24.46
C ASN A 567 5.23 3.82 25.37
N CYS A 568 4.45 2.78 25.13
CA CYS A 568 4.66 1.45 25.70
C CYS A 568 4.93 0.44 24.59
N MET A 569 5.88 -0.47 24.81
CA MET A 569 6.18 -1.58 23.91
C MET A 569 6.01 -2.89 24.66
N VAL A 570 5.33 -3.84 24.03
CA VAL A 570 5.26 -5.23 24.50
C VAL A 570 6.26 -6.04 23.69
N GLY A 571 7.35 -6.44 24.35
CA GLY A 571 8.49 -7.14 23.77
C GLY A 571 9.72 -6.25 23.58
N ALA A 572 10.88 -6.71 24.06
CA ALA A 572 12.19 -6.08 23.92
C ALA A 572 13.00 -6.68 22.76
N GLY A 573 12.31 -7.12 21.69
CA GLY A 573 12.93 -7.57 20.44
C GLY A 573 13.17 -6.42 19.46
N LEU A 574 13.55 -6.75 18.22
CA LEU A 574 13.88 -5.79 17.15
C LEU A 574 12.89 -4.64 17.03
N SER A 575 11.60 -4.94 16.81
CA SER A 575 10.60 -3.88 16.58
C SER A 575 10.43 -2.98 17.79
N GLY A 576 10.23 -3.56 18.99
CA GLY A 576 10.04 -2.79 20.22
C GLY A 576 11.24 -1.91 20.56
N SER A 577 12.46 -2.45 20.45
CA SER A 577 13.68 -1.70 20.75
C SER A 577 13.98 -0.61 19.73
N VAL A 578 13.78 -0.86 18.43
CA VAL A 578 13.98 0.17 17.39
C VAL A 578 12.99 1.31 17.59
N ILE A 579 11.71 1.01 17.79
CA ILE A 579 10.69 2.03 18.01
C ILE A 579 11.05 2.87 19.25
N ALA A 580 11.35 2.22 20.38
CA ALA A 580 11.71 2.91 21.63
C ALA A 580 12.94 3.80 21.46
N GLU A 581 13.98 3.29 20.78
CA GLU A 581 15.20 4.05 20.50
C GLU A 581 14.90 5.27 19.62
N ARG A 582 14.13 5.13 18.52
CA ARG A 582 13.79 6.27 17.66
C ARG A 582 13.00 7.35 18.40
N TYR A 583 12.03 6.93 19.22
CA TYR A 583 11.25 7.86 20.03
C TYR A 583 12.09 8.60 21.07
N ALA A 584 13.04 7.91 21.71
CA ALA A 584 13.95 8.52 22.65
C ALA A 584 14.95 9.46 21.96
N SER A 585 15.65 8.98 20.92
CA SER A 585 16.78 9.71 20.32
C SER A 585 16.38 10.85 19.40
N VAL A 586 15.24 10.74 18.71
CA VAL A 586 14.77 11.76 17.76
C VAL A 586 13.79 12.73 18.42
N LEU A 587 12.91 12.22 19.27
CA LEU A 587 11.81 13.01 19.85
C LEU A 587 11.97 13.31 21.33
N GLY A 588 12.94 12.69 22.03
CA GLY A 588 13.12 12.85 23.47
C GLY A 588 11.97 12.27 24.31
N GLN A 589 11.17 11.37 23.74
CA GLN A 589 9.97 10.82 24.37
C GLN A 589 10.26 9.62 25.26
N THR A 590 9.50 9.48 26.34
CA THR A 590 9.67 8.37 27.28
C THR A 590 9.00 7.10 26.77
N SER A 591 9.67 5.97 26.97
CA SER A 591 9.20 4.65 26.54
C SER A 591 9.28 3.64 27.68
N LEU A 592 8.21 2.87 27.90
CA LEU A 592 8.21 1.69 28.75
C LEU A 592 8.17 0.43 27.89
N ILE A 593 9.18 -0.41 28.01
CA ILE A 593 9.20 -1.74 27.39
C ILE A 593 8.88 -2.78 28.47
N VAL A 594 7.90 -3.64 28.21
CA VAL A 594 7.60 -4.81 29.04
C VAL A 594 7.96 -6.08 28.27
N GLU A 595 8.83 -6.90 28.84
CA GLU A 595 9.32 -8.14 28.24
C GLU A 595 9.10 -9.29 29.22
N LYS A 596 8.45 -10.34 28.70
CA LYS A 596 8.12 -11.54 29.46
C LYS A 596 9.37 -12.33 29.81
N ARG A 597 10.40 -12.29 28.96
CA ARG A 597 11.68 -12.97 29.18
C ARG A 597 12.56 -12.20 30.16
N ASP A 598 13.54 -12.89 30.72
CA ASP A 598 14.53 -12.34 31.64
C ASP A 598 15.67 -11.58 30.95
N HIS A 599 15.58 -11.37 29.64
CA HIS A 599 16.59 -10.72 28.83
C HIS A 599 15.96 -9.87 27.71
N ILE A 600 16.74 -8.94 27.17
CA ILE A 600 16.41 -8.16 25.97
C ILE A 600 16.84 -8.89 24.68
N GLY A 601 16.47 -8.34 23.52
CA GLY A 601 16.86 -8.85 22.20
C GLY A 601 15.90 -9.89 21.60
N GLY A 602 14.86 -10.30 22.35
CA GLY A 602 13.89 -11.30 21.90
C GLY A 602 14.59 -12.59 21.44
N ASN A 603 14.24 -13.09 20.26
CA ASN A 603 14.89 -14.29 19.72
C ASN A 603 16.37 -14.09 19.36
N CYS A 604 16.81 -12.84 19.16
CA CYS A 604 18.21 -12.52 18.84
C CYS A 604 19.13 -12.51 20.06
N TYR A 605 18.62 -12.82 21.25
CA TYR A 605 19.43 -12.86 22.47
C TYR A 605 20.62 -13.82 22.33
N ASP A 606 21.81 -13.26 22.55
CA ASP A 606 23.05 -13.99 22.67
C ASP A 606 23.78 -13.70 23.98
N TYR A 607 24.63 -14.64 24.38
CA TYR A 607 25.45 -14.56 25.58
C TYR A 607 26.79 -15.26 25.34
N VAL A 608 27.82 -14.89 26.11
CA VAL A 608 29.09 -15.61 26.12
C VAL A 608 28.96 -16.78 27.08
N ASP A 609 29.24 -17.97 26.60
CA ASP A 609 29.20 -19.19 27.39
C ASP A 609 30.40 -19.23 28.37
N ASP A 610 30.12 -19.37 29.66
CA ASP A 610 31.15 -19.31 30.71
C ASP A 610 32.15 -20.48 30.66
N GLU A 611 31.73 -21.65 30.17
CA GLU A 611 32.59 -22.84 30.09
C GLU A 611 33.60 -22.72 28.95
N THR A 612 33.15 -22.24 27.78
CA THR A 612 33.94 -22.31 26.54
C THR A 612 34.45 -20.94 26.05
N GLY A 613 33.91 -19.85 26.58
CA GLY A 613 34.13 -18.49 26.10
C GLY A 613 33.46 -18.18 24.75
N ILE A 614 32.62 -19.08 24.23
CA ILE A 614 31.97 -18.94 22.93
C ILE A 614 30.64 -18.20 23.09
N ARG A 615 30.45 -17.15 22.29
CA ARG A 615 29.18 -16.47 22.12
C ARG A 615 28.19 -17.35 21.35
N VAL A 616 27.03 -17.54 21.96
CA VAL A 616 25.94 -18.37 21.44
C VAL A 616 24.62 -17.62 21.48
N SER A 617 23.77 -17.84 20.47
CA SER A 617 22.40 -17.32 20.43
C SER A 617 21.44 -18.34 21.03
N LYS A 618 20.72 -17.97 22.08
CA LYS A 618 19.88 -18.90 22.86
C LYS A 618 18.77 -19.56 22.03
N TYR A 619 18.23 -18.82 21.06
CA TYR A 619 17.09 -19.25 20.23
C TYR A 619 17.49 -19.56 18.78
N GLY A 620 18.72 -20.03 18.58
CA GLY A 620 19.28 -20.34 17.26
C GLY A 620 20.07 -19.18 16.65
N ALA A 621 20.93 -19.50 15.68
CA ALA A 621 21.81 -18.51 15.06
C ALA A 621 21.01 -17.48 14.25
N HIS A 622 21.29 -16.20 14.51
CA HIS A 622 20.72 -15.08 13.76
C HIS A 622 21.81 -14.46 12.88
N LEU A 623 21.49 -14.26 11.61
CA LEU A 623 22.44 -13.74 10.62
C LEU A 623 21.87 -12.45 10.04
N PHE A 624 22.65 -11.39 10.09
CA PHE A 624 22.21 -10.10 9.57
C PHE A 624 22.58 -9.99 8.10
N HIS A 625 21.54 -9.79 7.28
CA HIS A 625 21.65 -9.47 5.87
C HIS A 625 20.55 -8.45 5.54
N THR A 626 20.83 -7.52 4.63
CA THR A 626 19.80 -6.60 4.13
C THR A 626 20.15 -6.01 2.77
N LYS A 627 19.13 -5.84 1.93
CA LYS A 627 19.19 -5.05 0.69
C LYS A 627 18.89 -3.57 0.89
N TYR A 628 18.48 -3.15 2.09
CA TYR A 628 18.05 -1.78 2.37
C TYR A 628 19.19 -0.99 3.03
N ASP A 629 19.73 -0.01 2.31
CA ASP A 629 20.80 0.85 2.84
C ASP A 629 20.39 1.55 4.14
N ARG A 630 19.16 2.04 4.22
CA ARG A 630 18.61 2.67 5.43
C ARG A 630 18.68 1.78 6.67
N VAL A 631 18.38 0.48 6.52
CA VAL A 631 18.44 -0.48 7.63
C VAL A 631 19.89 -0.66 8.06
N TRP A 632 20.81 -0.81 7.10
CA TRP A 632 22.24 -0.93 7.37
C TRP A 632 22.82 0.31 8.07
N GLU A 633 22.51 1.49 7.57
CA GLU A 633 22.90 2.79 8.14
C GLU A 633 22.37 2.99 9.55
N TYR A 634 21.19 2.47 9.84
CA TYR A 634 20.61 2.52 11.18
C TYR A 634 21.36 1.59 12.15
N VAL A 635 21.47 0.29 11.84
CA VAL A 635 22.01 -0.70 12.79
C VAL A 635 23.50 -0.52 13.07
N ARG A 636 24.27 0.02 12.11
CA ARG A 636 25.71 0.27 12.26
C ARG A 636 26.06 1.33 13.31
N LYS A 637 25.07 2.07 13.82
CA LYS A 637 25.25 3.05 14.91
C LYS A 637 25.49 2.37 16.27
N PHE A 638 25.05 1.11 16.41
CA PHE A 638 24.97 0.43 17.71
C PHE A 638 25.99 -0.71 17.88
N SER A 639 26.81 -0.99 16.88
CA SER A 639 27.86 -2.01 16.98
C SER A 639 28.91 -1.85 15.90
N ASP A 640 30.09 -2.38 16.17
CA ASP A 640 31.06 -2.69 15.14
C ASP A 640 30.62 -3.98 14.43
N TRP A 641 30.83 -4.04 13.12
CA TRP A 641 30.35 -5.14 12.29
C TRP A 641 31.51 -5.86 11.63
N THR A 642 31.49 -7.19 11.71
CA THR A 642 32.41 -8.08 11.02
C THR A 642 31.75 -8.60 9.75
N LYS A 643 32.38 -8.39 8.59
CA LYS A 643 31.89 -8.92 7.32
C LYS A 643 31.74 -10.44 7.43
N TYR A 644 30.58 -10.96 7.06
CA TYR A 644 30.29 -12.37 7.13
C TYR A 644 29.39 -12.76 5.97
N GLU A 645 29.86 -13.67 5.11
CA GLU A 645 29.07 -14.22 4.02
C GLU A 645 28.58 -15.60 4.43
N HIS A 646 27.27 -15.73 4.60
CA HIS A 646 26.71 -16.99 5.08
C HIS A 646 26.74 -18.06 3.99
N LYS A 647 27.26 -19.24 4.31
CA LYS A 647 27.23 -20.42 3.46
C LYS A 647 26.70 -21.59 4.27
N VAL A 648 25.75 -22.32 3.70
CA VAL A 648 25.13 -23.49 4.34
C VAL A 648 25.50 -24.73 3.54
N LEU A 649 25.75 -25.82 4.25
CA LEU A 649 25.90 -27.13 3.64
C LEU A 649 24.70 -28.01 4.01
N GLY A 650 24.31 -28.92 3.12
CA GLY A 650 23.47 -30.07 3.42
C GLY A 650 24.34 -31.32 3.47
N LYS A 651 24.17 -32.16 4.49
CA LYS A 651 24.74 -33.50 4.51
C LYS A 651 23.76 -34.44 3.84
N VAL A 652 23.94 -34.70 2.55
CA VAL A 652 23.03 -35.50 1.73
C VAL A 652 23.71 -36.78 1.28
N GLU A 653 23.15 -37.95 1.63
CA GLU A 653 23.72 -39.27 1.32
C GLU A 653 25.21 -39.39 1.70
N GLY A 654 25.57 -38.84 2.87
CA GLY A 654 26.95 -38.81 3.37
C GLY A 654 27.86 -37.75 2.77
N LYS A 655 27.42 -37.03 1.72
CA LYS A 655 28.18 -35.95 1.06
C LYS A 655 27.79 -34.59 1.63
N HIS A 656 28.76 -33.68 1.78
CA HIS A 656 28.46 -32.28 2.08
C HIS A 656 28.29 -31.51 0.77
N VAL A 657 27.14 -30.86 0.60
CA VAL A 657 26.80 -30.12 -0.63
C VAL A 657 26.26 -28.74 -0.31
N PRO A 658 26.52 -27.70 -1.13
CA PRO A 658 25.98 -26.37 -0.89
C PRO A 658 24.45 -26.33 -0.87
N ILE A 659 23.92 -25.49 0.01
CA ILE A 659 22.54 -25.00 0.01
C ILE A 659 22.63 -23.46 0.00
N PRO A 660 22.05 -22.74 -0.97
CA PRO A 660 21.15 -23.18 -2.04
C PRO A 660 21.77 -24.18 -3.03
N VAL A 661 20.90 -24.94 -3.72
CA VAL A 661 21.32 -25.84 -4.80
C VAL A 661 22.06 -25.03 -5.86
N ASN A 662 23.27 -25.47 -6.19
CA ASN A 662 24.14 -24.86 -7.19
C ASN A 662 24.84 -25.94 -8.04
N ILE A 663 25.79 -25.57 -8.92
CA ILE A 663 26.52 -26.54 -9.75
C ILE A 663 27.25 -27.60 -8.91
N ASP A 664 27.93 -27.19 -7.83
CA ASP A 664 28.65 -28.12 -6.95
C ASP A 664 27.70 -29.13 -6.30
N THR A 665 26.50 -28.70 -5.91
CA THR A 665 25.46 -29.57 -5.35
C THR A 665 25.11 -30.71 -6.31
N VAL A 666 24.80 -30.38 -7.57
CA VAL A 666 24.31 -31.39 -8.52
C VAL A 666 25.44 -32.28 -9.04
N ASN A 667 26.65 -31.73 -9.23
CA ASN A 667 27.84 -32.50 -9.57
C ASN A 667 28.16 -33.52 -8.47
N ALA A 668 28.16 -33.09 -7.21
CA ALA A 668 28.45 -33.96 -6.08
C ALA A 668 27.41 -35.06 -5.88
N LEU A 669 26.11 -34.74 -5.98
CA LEU A 669 25.05 -35.73 -5.74
C LEU A 669 24.88 -36.71 -6.88
N PHE A 670 25.00 -36.26 -8.13
CA PHE A 670 24.62 -37.03 -9.30
C PHE A 670 25.79 -37.45 -10.19
N ASP A 671 27.03 -37.26 -9.71
CA ASP A 671 28.28 -37.55 -10.44
C ASP A 671 28.32 -36.89 -11.83
N LEU A 672 27.83 -35.65 -11.88
CA LEU A 672 27.82 -34.84 -13.10
C LEU A 672 29.14 -34.07 -13.22
N LYS A 673 29.39 -33.58 -14.44
CA LYS A 673 30.57 -32.77 -14.78
C LYS A 673 30.14 -31.44 -15.41
N ILE A 674 29.12 -30.80 -14.84
CA ILE A 674 28.62 -29.50 -15.27
C ILE A 674 29.68 -28.45 -14.95
N LYS A 675 30.08 -27.64 -15.93
CA LYS A 675 31.19 -26.68 -15.81
C LYS A 675 30.78 -25.22 -15.85
N ASP A 676 29.59 -24.94 -16.36
CA ASP A 676 29.13 -23.59 -16.62
C ASP A 676 27.61 -23.45 -16.42
N PRO A 677 27.11 -22.21 -16.36
CA PRO A 677 25.68 -21.97 -16.17
C PRO A 677 24.78 -22.52 -17.27
N ASP A 678 25.22 -22.53 -18.53
CA ASP A 678 24.41 -23.04 -19.64
C ASP A 678 24.19 -24.56 -19.52
N GLU A 679 25.22 -25.30 -19.10
CA GLU A 679 25.11 -26.72 -18.80
C GLU A 679 24.17 -26.99 -17.61
N MET A 680 24.22 -26.15 -16.57
CA MET A 680 23.33 -26.25 -15.41
C MET A 680 21.87 -25.97 -15.78
N ASP A 681 21.62 -24.92 -16.56
CA ASP A 681 20.27 -24.56 -17.02
C ASP A 681 19.69 -25.65 -17.95
N ARG A 682 20.51 -26.24 -18.81
CA ARG A 682 20.11 -27.42 -19.62
C ARG A 682 19.78 -28.63 -18.76
N TRP A 683 20.49 -28.84 -17.66
CA TRP A 683 20.22 -29.94 -16.75
C TRP A 683 18.94 -29.69 -15.93
N LEU A 684 18.80 -28.52 -15.32
CA LEU A 684 17.62 -28.11 -14.57
C LEU A 684 16.35 -28.16 -15.43
N THR A 685 16.40 -27.65 -16.66
CA THR A 685 15.25 -27.67 -17.58
C THR A 685 14.73 -29.09 -17.86
N LYS A 686 15.60 -30.11 -17.83
CA LYS A 686 15.22 -31.51 -18.01
C LYS A 686 14.61 -32.13 -16.75
N GLU A 687 15.02 -31.65 -15.57
CA GLU A 687 14.60 -32.18 -14.27
C GLU A 687 13.32 -31.50 -13.76
N GLN A 688 13.17 -30.20 -14.02
CA GLN A 688 12.08 -29.36 -13.51
C GLN A 688 10.72 -29.77 -14.08
N VAL A 689 9.72 -29.75 -13.21
CA VAL A 689 8.32 -29.96 -13.59
C VAL A 689 7.69 -28.64 -14.01
N LYS A 690 7.15 -28.59 -15.23
CA LYS A 690 6.47 -27.38 -15.72
C LYS A 690 4.99 -27.43 -15.39
N TYR A 691 4.47 -26.28 -14.93
CA TYR A 691 3.05 -26.03 -14.77
C TYR A 691 2.68 -24.93 -15.79
N PRO A 692 2.42 -25.29 -17.06
CA PRO A 692 2.31 -24.31 -18.15
C PRO A 692 1.09 -23.37 -17.98
N ASP A 693 -0.01 -23.89 -17.45
CA ASP A 693 -1.28 -23.17 -17.38
C ASP A 693 -1.55 -22.49 -16.03
N ARG A 694 -0.63 -22.61 -15.05
CA ARG A 694 -0.84 -22.09 -13.70
C ARG A 694 0.45 -21.98 -12.88
N ASP A 695 0.41 -21.14 -11.87
CA ASP A 695 1.45 -21.13 -10.84
C ASP A 695 1.40 -22.42 -9.97
N PRO A 696 2.54 -22.82 -9.38
CA PRO A 696 2.58 -23.89 -8.40
C PRO A 696 1.64 -23.62 -7.22
N ALA A 697 0.75 -24.56 -6.93
CA ALA A 697 -0.32 -24.39 -5.95
C ALA A 697 0.16 -24.57 -4.49
N ASN A 698 1.31 -25.24 -4.30
CA ASN A 698 1.84 -25.57 -2.99
C ASN A 698 3.38 -25.69 -3.02
N SER A 699 3.97 -25.95 -1.85
CA SER A 699 5.41 -26.01 -1.66
C SER A 699 6.09 -27.20 -2.35
N GLU A 700 5.35 -28.30 -2.59
CA GLU A 700 5.80 -29.45 -3.39
C GLU A 700 5.97 -29.05 -4.85
N GLU A 701 4.91 -28.52 -5.45
CA GLU A 701 4.94 -28.10 -6.86
C GLU A 701 5.97 -27.01 -7.10
N MET A 702 6.10 -26.07 -6.15
CA MET A 702 7.12 -25.02 -6.21
C MET A 702 8.53 -25.63 -6.21
N ALA A 703 8.81 -26.60 -5.34
CA ALA A 703 10.09 -27.30 -5.33
C ALA A 703 10.35 -28.04 -6.65
N LEU A 704 9.36 -28.82 -7.12
CA LEU A 704 9.44 -29.59 -8.36
C LEU A 704 9.69 -28.68 -9.57
N SER A 705 9.06 -27.50 -9.62
CA SER A 705 9.26 -26.52 -10.69
C SER A 705 10.65 -25.88 -10.69
N ARG A 706 11.33 -25.87 -9.54
CA ARG A 706 12.63 -25.21 -9.38
C ARG A 706 13.82 -26.15 -9.44
N VAL A 707 13.69 -27.35 -8.89
CA VAL A 707 14.82 -28.29 -8.76
C VAL A 707 14.54 -29.67 -9.36
N GLY A 708 13.30 -29.94 -9.76
CA GLY A 708 12.89 -31.24 -10.29
C GLY A 708 12.75 -32.33 -9.22
N LYS A 709 12.30 -33.50 -9.67
CA LYS A 709 11.89 -34.59 -8.78
C LYS A 709 13.04 -35.16 -7.94
N ARG A 710 14.22 -35.32 -8.52
CA ARG A 710 15.36 -35.97 -7.84
C ARG A 710 15.83 -35.16 -6.63
N LEU A 711 16.07 -33.86 -6.82
CA LEU A 711 16.45 -32.96 -5.73
C LEU A 711 15.31 -32.73 -4.74
N TYR A 712 14.06 -32.67 -5.22
CA TYR A 712 12.89 -32.59 -4.36
C TYR A 712 12.84 -33.75 -3.35
N GLU A 713 12.91 -34.99 -3.82
CA GLU A 713 12.84 -36.19 -2.97
C GLU A 713 14.07 -36.31 -2.06
N LEU A 714 15.26 -35.93 -2.53
CA LEU A 714 16.50 -36.06 -1.74
C LEU A 714 16.66 -35.00 -0.64
N ILE A 715 16.21 -33.77 -0.89
CA ILE A 715 16.50 -32.62 -0.03
C ILE A 715 15.21 -31.99 0.49
N PHE A 716 14.37 -31.48 -0.41
CA PHE A 716 13.30 -30.56 -0.03
C PHE A 716 12.17 -31.27 0.73
N LYS A 717 11.69 -32.40 0.22
CA LYS A 717 10.59 -33.15 0.82
C LYS A 717 10.89 -33.61 2.25
N PRO A 718 11.98 -34.37 2.52
CA PRO A 718 12.21 -34.87 3.86
C PRO A 718 12.62 -33.75 4.83
N TYR A 719 13.36 -32.73 4.37
CA TYR A 719 13.72 -31.58 5.21
C TYR A 719 12.51 -30.72 5.59
N THR A 720 11.64 -30.41 4.62
CA THR A 720 10.44 -29.60 4.86
C THR A 720 9.50 -30.33 5.82
N TYR A 721 9.28 -31.63 5.61
CA TYR A 721 8.49 -32.42 6.56
C TYR A 721 9.09 -32.37 7.96
N LYS A 722 10.42 -32.50 8.09
CA LYS A 722 11.07 -32.42 9.39
C LYS A 722 10.91 -31.05 10.06
N GLN A 723 11.04 -29.98 9.31
CA GLN A 723 10.93 -28.61 9.81
C GLN A 723 9.49 -28.22 10.17
N TRP A 724 8.51 -28.67 9.38
CA TRP A 724 7.13 -28.21 9.47
C TRP A 724 6.14 -29.26 9.96
N ALA A 725 6.56 -30.53 10.11
CA ALA A 725 5.74 -31.72 10.34
C ALA A 725 4.45 -31.74 9.49
N LYS A 726 4.58 -31.25 8.26
CA LYS A 726 3.58 -31.23 7.18
C LYS A 726 4.33 -31.52 5.89
N TYR A 727 3.72 -32.28 4.99
CA TYR A 727 4.33 -32.51 3.68
C TYR A 727 4.30 -31.21 2.86
N PRO A 728 5.26 -31.02 1.93
CA PRO A 728 5.28 -29.81 1.10
C PRO A 728 3.98 -29.55 0.32
N ALA A 729 3.20 -30.59 0.01
CA ALA A 729 1.88 -30.47 -0.63
C ALA A 729 0.81 -29.80 0.26
N GLU A 730 1.00 -29.77 1.58
CA GLU A 730 0.09 -29.17 2.57
C GLU A 730 0.48 -27.72 2.93
N LEU A 731 1.57 -27.21 2.38
CA LEU A 731 2.14 -25.91 2.68
C LEU A 731 2.01 -24.98 1.48
N GLY A 732 1.83 -23.69 1.73
CA GLY A 732 1.80 -22.67 0.67
C GLY A 732 3.12 -22.61 -0.10
N PRO A 733 3.08 -22.22 -1.39
CA PRO A 733 4.26 -22.19 -2.27
C PRO A 733 5.40 -21.29 -1.76
N GLU A 734 5.09 -20.29 -0.93
CA GLU A 734 6.05 -19.36 -0.34
C GLU A 734 7.12 -20.02 0.54
N VAL A 735 6.80 -21.18 1.14
CA VAL A 735 7.72 -21.91 2.04
C VAL A 735 8.97 -22.38 1.30
N THR A 736 8.82 -22.90 0.07
CA THR A 736 9.95 -23.29 -0.79
C THR A 736 10.43 -22.12 -1.67
N ALA A 737 9.56 -21.21 -2.10
CA ALA A 737 9.91 -20.14 -3.04
C ALA A 737 11.01 -19.20 -2.52
N ARG A 738 11.19 -19.11 -1.20
CA ARG A 738 12.26 -18.34 -0.55
C ARG A 738 13.66 -18.96 -0.69
N ILE A 739 13.77 -20.25 -1.03
CA ILE A 739 15.06 -20.94 -1.14
C ILE A 739 15.59 -20.73 -2.57
N PRO A 740 16.76 -20.09 -2.74
CA PRO A 740 17.32 -19.87 -4.06
C PRO A 740 17.74 -21.19 -4.74
N VAL A 741 17.74 -21.19 -6.07
CA VAL A 741 18.42 -22.19 -6.90
C VAL A 741 19.34 -21.41 -7.82
N ARG A 742 20.60 -21.83 -7.90
CA ARG A 742 21.64 -21.11 -8.62
C ARG A 742 22.13 -21.94 -9.78
N ASN A 743 22.33 -21.28 -10.92
CA ASN A 743 22.92 -21.90 -12.09
C ASN A 743 24.45 -21.76 -12.12
N ASN A 744 25.09 -21.25 -11.05
CA ASN A 744 26.54 -21.05 -10.98
C ASN A 744 27.14 -21.76 -9.75
N PHE A 745 28.41 -21.46 -9.43
CA PHE A 745 29.14 -22.03 -8.28
C PHE A 745 29.00 -21.21 -6.99
N ASP A 746 28.19 -20.14 -6.97
CA ASP A 746 28.08 -19.29 -5.80
C ASP A 746 27.34 -20.04 -4.68
N GLY A 747 28.04 -20.38 -3.60
CA GLY A 747 27.50 -21.07 -2.43
C GLY A 747 26.96 -20.17 -1.32
N ARG A 748 26.90 -18.85 -1.51
CA ARG A 748 26.32 -17.93 -0.51
C ARG A 748 24.82 -18.22 -0.33
N TYR A 749 24.33 -18.20 0.90
CA TYR A 749 22.90 -18.41 1.16
C TYR A 749 22.08 -17.16 0.80
N PHE A 750 22.61 -15.98 1.13
CA PHE A 750 22.00 -14.68 0.83
C PHE A 750 22.78 -13.93 -0.26
N GLY A 751 22.05 -13.20 -1.11
CA GLY A 751 22.62 -12.37 -2.19
C GLY A 751 22.69 -10.88 -1.86
N ASP A 752 22.33 -10.49 -0.64
CA ASP A 752 22.20 -9.09 -0.26
C ASP A 752 23.55 -8.36 -0.20
N PRO A 753 23.59 -7.04 -0.51
CA PRO A 753 24.80 -6.23 -0.50
C PRO A 753 25.43 -6.09 0.88
N HIS A 754 24.60 -6.02 1.94
CA HIS A 754 25.07 -5.92 3.32
C HIS A 754 24.87 -7.26 4.03
N GLN A 755 25.97 -7.92 4.40
CA GLN A 755 25.98 -9.15 5.20
C GLN A 755 27.11 -9.09 6.23
N ALA A 756 26.75 -9.17 7.51
CA ALA A 756 27.69 -9.00 8.59
C ALA A 756 27.17 -9.59 9.90
N LEU A 757 28.04 -9.71 10.88
CA LEU A 757 27.69 -10.06 12.27
C LEU A 757 28.21 -8.98 13.22
N PRO A 758 27.48 -8.66 14.30
CA PRO A 758 27.96 -7.68 15.28
C PRO A 758 29.12 -8.27 16.09
N SER A 759 30.23 -7.56 16.14
CA SER A 759 31.48 -8.03 16.76
C SER A 759 31.34 -8.33 18.26
N LYS A 760 30.39 -7.67 18.93
CA LYS A 760 30.08 -7.88 20.36
C LYS A 760 28.77 -8.65 20.60
N GLY A 761 28.19 -9.25 19.57
CA GLY A 761 26.90 -9.93 19.65
C GLY A 761 25.70 -9.00 19.47
N TYR A 762 24.54 -9.60 19.24
CA TYR A 762 23.27 -8.90 19.08
C TYR A 762 22.79 -8.30 20.40
N THR A 763 22.96 -8.98 21.54
CA THR A 763 22.50 -8.43 22.83
C THR A 763 23.12 -7.06 23.08
N ALA A 764 24.41 -6.87 22.75
CA ALA A 764 25.09 -5.59 22.88
C ALA A 764 24.52 -4.48 21.98
N ILE A 765 23.92 -4.81 20.83
CA ILE A 765 23.17 -3.83 20.01
C ILE A 765 21.97 -3.33 20.81
N PHE A 766 21.18 -4.25 21.38
CA PHE A 766 19.98 -3.91 22.13
C PHE A 766 20.31 -3.14 23.41
N GLU A 767 21.39 -3.50 24.10
CA GLU A 767 21.88 -2.73 25.25
C GLU A 767 22.11 -1.26 24.86
N ARG A 768 22.81 -1.00 23.76
CA ARG A 768 23.04 0.37 23.28
C ARG A 768 21.78 1.07 22.77
N MET A 769 20.89 0.36 22.09
CA MET A 769 19.61 0.93 21.64
C MET A 769 18.76 1.42 22.82
N LEU A 770 18.81 0.67 23.93
CA LEU A 770 18.00 0.92 25.12
C LEU A 770 18.74 1.73 26.20
N GLU A 771 19.98 2.15 25.95
CA GLU A 771 20.82 2.94 26.84
C GLU A 771 20.38 4.42 26.81
N SER A 772 19.21 4.70 27.40
CA SER A 772 18.65 6.05 27.47
C SER A 772 17.87 6.27 28.77
N ASP A 773 17.99 7.46 29.35
CA ASP A 773 17.18 7.90 30.49
C ASP A 773 15.69 8.02 30.18
N LYS A 774 15.34 8.03 28.88
CA LYS A 774 13.96 8.05 28.41
C LYS A 774 13.38 6.66 28.24
N ILE A 775 14.17 5.60 28.27
CA ILE A 775 13.69 4.23 28.05
C ILE A 775 13.74 3.47 29.38
N THR A 776 12.61 2.93 29.82
CA THR A 776 12.54 2.00 30.95
C THR A 776 12.18 0.62 30.42
N THR A 777 12.99 -0.39 30.71
CA THR A 777 12.70 -1.78 30.31
C THR A 777 12.43 -2.64 31.54
N LEU A 778 11.27 -3.28 31.62
CA LEU A 778 10.91 -4.28 32.62
C LEU A 778 11.06 -5.68 32.02
N LEU A 779 11.97 -6.48 32.59
CA LEU A 779 12.14 -7.89 32.23
C LEU A 779 11.40 -8.80 33.21
N ASP A 780 11.15 -10.05 32.82
CA ASP A 780 10.41 -11.04 33.62
C ASP A 780 9.02 -10.50 34.03
N THR A 781 8.35 -9.85 33.08
CA THR A 781 7.03 -9.24 33.28
C THR A 781 6.14 -9.54 32.07
N ASP A 782 5.09 -10.34 32.27
CA ASP A 782 4.11 -10.59 31.21
C ASP A 782 3.18 -9.37 31.07
N TYR A 783 3.02 -8.87 29.84
CA TYR A 783 2.10 -7.78 29.54
C TYR A 783 0.68 -8.06 30.04
N PHE A 784 0.18 -9.29 29.90
CA PHE A 784 -1.20 -9.61 30.29
C PHE A 784 -1.41 -9.55 31.81
N ASP A 785 -0.35 -9.68 32.60
CA ASP A 785 -0.39 -9.57 34.06
C ASP A 785 -0.37 -8.11 34.55
N VAL A 786 0.13 -7.19 33.72
CA VAL A 786 0.37 -5.78 34.10
C VAL A 786 -0.33 -4.75 33.24
N LYS A 787 -1.06 -5.16 32.18
CA LYS A 787 -1.68 -4.26 31.20
C LYS A 787 -2.54 -3.16 31.83
N ASP A 788 -3.27 -3.48 32.90
CA ASP A 788 -4.18 -2.54 33.58
C ASP A 788 -3.44 -1.54 34.47
N ARG A 789 -2.14 -1.78 34.72
CA ARG A 789 -1.24 -0.92 35.50
C ARG A 789 -0.39 -0.02 34.61
N MET A 790 -0.27 -0.34 33.32
CA MET A 790 0.53 0.41 32.36
C MET A 790 -0.17 1.71 31.97
N LYS A 791 0.53 2.84 32.13
CA LYS A 791 0.04 4.16 31.75
C LYS A 791 0.87 4.70 30.61
N CYS A 792 0.29 4.74 29.42
CA CYS A 792 0.94 5.34 28.26
C CYS A 792 -0.04 5.82 27.21
N LYS A 793 0.41 6.80 26.42
CA LYS A 793 -0.38 7.42 25.36
C LYS A 793 -0.49 6.51 24.13
N ARG A 794 0.46 5.61 23.93
CA ARG A 794 0.48 4.64 22.81
C ARG A 794 1.02 3.31 23.24
N LEU A 795 0.45 2.24 22.69
CA LEU A 795 0.89 0.86 22.90
C LEU A 795 1.30 0.23 21.58
N TYR A 796 2.50 -0.33 21.53
CA TYR A 796 3.01 -1.16 20.44
C TYR A 796 3.08 -2.61 20.91
N PHE A 797 2.26 -3.47 20.33
CA PHE A 797 2.24 -4.89 20.67
C PHE A 797 3.02 -5.70 19.62
N SER A 798 4.14 -6.31 20.01
CA SER A 798 4.99 -7.11 19.10
C SER A 798 4.94 -8.62 19.36
N GLY A 799 4.03 -9.07 20.23
CA GLY A 799 3.80 -10.49 20.53
C GLY A 799 2.88 -11.19 19.52
N PRO A 800 2.59 -12.49 19.73
CA PRO A 800 1.63 -13.25 18.93
C PRO A 800 0.25 -12.58 18.96
N ILE A 801 -0.31 -12.30 17.78
CA ILE A 801 -1.54 -11.52 17.66
C ILE A 801 -2.77 -12.25 18.22
N ASP A 802 -2.78 -13.57 18.11
CA ASP A 802 -3.81 -14.43 18.70
C ASP A 802 -3.78 -14.42 20.23
N ALA A 803 -2.60 -14.26 20.85
CA ALA A 803 -2.51 -14.05 22.29
C ALA A 803 -3.17 -12.74 22.74
N TYR A 804 -3.04 -11.67 21.95
CA TYR A 804 -3.71 -10.40 22.23
C TYR A 804 -5.24 -10.53 22.17
N PHE A 805 -5.74 -11.25 21.17
CA PHE A 805 -7.17 -11.48 20.96
C PHE A 805 -7.73 -12.74 21.64
N ALA A 806 -6.95 -13.41 22.49
CA ALA A 806 -7.35 -14.67 23.12
C ALA A 806 -8.67 -14.58 23.91
N HIS A 807 -8.99 -13.39 24.43
CA HIS A 807 -10.25 -13.10 25.13
C HIS A 807 -11.50 -13.21 24.26
N LEU A 808 -11.36 -13.21 22.93
CA LEU A 808 -12.47 -13.41 21.98
C LEU A 808 -12.84 -14.89 21.78
N GLY A 809 -12.08 -15.83 22.37
CA GLY A 809 -12.35 -17.26 22.28
C GLY A 809 -12.08 -17.89 20.92
N TRP A 810 -11.29 -17.23 20.06
CA TRP A 810 -10.87 -17.77 18.77
C TRP A 810 -9.79 -18.84 18.92
N ASP A 811 -9.71 -19.73 17.93
CA ASP A 811 -8.65 -20.73 17.86
C ASP A 811 -7.28 -20.05 17.77
N LYS A 812 -6.28 -20.65 18.44
CA LYS A 812 -4.90 -20.19 18.37
C LYS A 812 -4.35 -20.39 16.96
N LEU A 813 -3.52 -19.46 16.51
CA LEU A 813 -2.80 -19.63 15.27
C LEU A 813 -1.73 -20.70 15.43
N GLU A 814 -1.50 -21.49 14.39
CA GLU A 814 -0.46 -22.50 14.39
C GLU A 814 0.94 -21.85 14.31
N TYR A 815 1.72 -21.98 15.38
CA TYR A 815 3.13 -21.60 15.40
C TYR A 815 4.02 -22.82 15.58
N ARG A 816 5.17 -22.85 14.88
CA ARG A 816 6.20 -23.86 15.11
C ARG A 816 7.26 -23.35 16.08
N SER A 817 7.49 -24.14 17.12
CA SER A 817 8.61 -23.93 18.06
C SER A 817 9.80 -24.77 17.63
N LEU A 818 11.00 -24.26 17.91
CA LEU A 818 12.26 -24.98 17.71
C LEU A 818 12.77 -25.46 19.07
N ASN A 819 13.35 -26.66 19.07
CA ASN A 819 14.08 -27.21 20.20
C ASN A 819 15.56 -27.21 19.83
N PHE A 820 16.43 -27.03 20.82
CA PHE A 820 17.87 -27.07 20.59
C PHE A 820 18.51 -27.93 21.67
N GLU A 821 19.22 -28.98 21.26
CA GLU A 821 20.13 -29.69 22.13
C GLU A 821 21.51 -29.02 22.06
N ARG A 822 21.95 -28.44 23.18
CA ARG A 822 23.29 -27.84 23.32
C ARG A 822 24.31 -28.94 23.63
N LYS A 823 25.39 -29.00 22.85
CA LYS A 823 26.52 -29.91 23.07
C LYS A 823 27.85 -29.17 22.98
N VAL A 824 28.74 -29.40 23.96
CA VAL A 824 30.13 -28.94 23.92
C VAL A 824 31.01 -30.06 23.41
N VAL A 825 31.83 -29.77 22.42
CA VAL A 825 32.88 -30.69 21.95
C VAL A 825 34.23 -30.08 22.30
N LYS A 826 35.01 -30.81 23.08
CA LYS A 826 36.29 -30.34 23.62
C LYS A 826 37.44 -30.55 22.65
N ASP A 827 38.43 -29.67 22.72
CA ASP A 827 39.72 -29.77 22.03
C ASP A 827 39.59 -30.12 20.53
N THR A 828 38.73 -29.38 19.82
CA THR A 828 38.47 -29.54 18.39
C THR A 828 38.59 -28.21 17.67
N GLU A 829 39.24 -28.20 16.49
CA GLU A 829 39.36 -26.98 15.69
C GLU A 829 38.00 -26.57 15.13
N TYR A 830 37.34 -27.46 14.38
CA TYR A 830 35.94 -27.36 13.96
C TYR A 830 35.33 -28.77 13.91
N TYR A 831 34.10 -28.92 14.36
CA TYR A 831 33.35 -30.17 14.31
C TYR A 831 32.82 -30.50 12.91
N GLN A 832 32.40 -29.46 12.18
CA GLN A 832 31.80 -29.58 10.85
C GLN A 832 32.38 -28.54 9.88
N PRO A 833 32.30 -28.76 8.55
CA PRO A 833 32.95 -27.90 7.56
C PRO A 833 32.32 -26.51 7.37
N ALA A 834 31.15 -26.23 7.99
CA ALA A 834 30.47 -24.95 7.90
C ALA A 834 29.72 -24.63 9.20
N SER A 835 29.39 -23.35 9.41
CA SER A 835 28.62 -22.92 10.60
C SER A 835 27.25 -23.59 10.70
N VAL A 836 26.62 -23.92 9.57
CA VAL A 836 25.33 -24.60 9.52
C VAL A 836 25.41 -25.76 8.55
N VAL A 837 25.10 -26.97 9.05
CA VAL A 837 24.93 -28.18 8.24
C VAL A 837 23.51 -28.70 8.43
N ASN A 838 22.72 -28.68 7.35
CA ASN A 838 21.38 -29.24 7.30
C ASN A 838 21.42 -30.75 7.08
N HIS A 839 20.55 -31.48 7.76
CA HIS A 839 20.41 -32.93 7.67
C HIS A 839 19.02 -33.29 7.13
N PRO A 840 18.84 -33.33 5.80
CA PRO A 840 17.53 -33.56 5.19
C PRO A 840 16.98 -34.98 5.38
N GLN A 841 17.84 -36.00 5.50
CA GLN A 841 17.41 -37.41 5.55
C GLN A 841 16.50 -37.71 6.74
N ALA A 842 15.47 -38.53 6.51
CA ALA A 842 14.47 -38.89 7.50
C ALA A 842 15.02 -39.76 8.65
N ASP A 843 16.16 -40.44 8.44
CA ASP A 843 16.84 -41.26 9.46
C ASP A 843 17.56 -40.42 10.52
N THR A 844 17.71 -39.12 10.29
CA THR A 844 18.33 -38.19 11.22
C THR A 844 17.24 -37.47 12.01
N PRO A 845 17.19 -37.58 13.35
CA PRO A 845 16.06 -37.08 14.15
C PRO A 845 16.02 -35.55 14.32
N PHE A 846 17.03 -34.84 13.81
CA PHE A 846 17.18 -33.38 13.88
C PHE A 846 17.31 -32.76 12.48
N THR A 847 17.02 -31.47 12.38
CA THR A 847 17.03 -30.69 11.14
C THR A 847 18.42 -30.21 10.76
N ARG A 848 19.19 -29.68 11.71
CA ARG A 848 20.51 -29.12 11.42
C ARG A 848 21.38 -29.07 12.66
N ILE A 849 22.68 -28.91 12.43
CA ILE A 849 23.66 -28.59 13.46
C ILE A 849 24.23 -27.21 13.16
N VAL A 850 24.15 -26.33 14.15
CA VAL A 850 24.80 -25.02 14.16
C VAL A 850 26.06 -25.10 15.01
N GLU A 851 27.21 -24.85 14.42
CA GLU A 851 28.49 -24.76 15.11
C GLU A 851 28.90 -23.29 15.30
N TYR A 852 28.82 -22.80 16.54
CA TYR A 852 28.98 -21.38 16.86
C TYR A 852 30.40 -20.85 16.69
N LYS A 853 31.41 -21.73 16.71
CA LYS A 853 32.80 -21.33 16.56
C LYS A 853 33.11 -20.70 15.20
N HIS A 854 32.41 -21.15 14.15
CA HIS A 854 32.47 -20.54 12.81
C HIS A 854 31.90 -19.13 12.76
N LEU A 855 31.00 -18.77 13.69
CA LEU A 855 30.40 -17.45 13.74
C LEU A 855 31.34 -16.52 14.50
N LEU A 856 31.68 -15.36 13.92
CA LEU A 856 32.64 -14.38 14.46
C LEU A 856 34.09 -14.90 14.64
N ASN A 857 34.47 -16.01 14.01
CA ASN A 857 35.83 -16.60 14.07
C ASN A 857 36.36 -16.71 15.51
N GLN A 858 35.57 -17.33 16.38
CA GLN A 858 35.83 -17.31 17.82
C GLN A 858 37.02 -18.19 18.19
N THR A 859 37.96 -17.61 18.95
CA THR A 859 39.20 -18.28 19.35
C THR A 859 38.99 -19.07 20.65
N SER A 860 38.34 -20.22 20.56
CA SER A 860 38.25 -21.21 21.65
C SER A 860 38.92 -22.51 21.24
N LYS A 861 39.41 -23.29 22.20
CA LYS A 861 39.89 -24.66 21.96
C LYS A 861 38.74 -25.67 21.85
N ASP A 862 37.58 -25.31 22.37
CA ASP A 862 36.35 -26.10 22.33
C ASP A 862 35.40 -25.54 21.26
N THR A 863 34.27 -26.19 21.02
CA THR A 863 33.18 -25.69 20.16
C THR A 863 31.82 -26.00 20.76
N ILE A 864 30.83 -25.14 20.50
CA ILE A 864 29.44 -25.36 20.89
C ILE A 864 28.60 -25.67 19.67
N LEU A 865 27.87 -26.78 19.75
CA LEU A 865 26.89 -27.23 18.78
C LEU A 865 25.48 -27.02 19.33
N PHE A 866 24.60 -26.46 18.49
CA PHE A 866 23.16 -26.52 18.70
C PHE A 866 22.58 -27.47 17.66
N ILE A 867 22.00 -28.57 18.12
CA ILE A 867 21.32 -29.55 17.29
C ILE A 867 19.81 -29.23 17.34
N GLU A 868 19.24 -28.78 16.22
CA GLU A 868 17.85 -28.29 16.10
C GLU A 868 16.84 -29.38 15.72
#